data_AF-A0A7Y3U1E9-F1
#
_entry.id   AF-A0A7Y3U1E9-F1
#
_cell.length_a   1.000
_cell.length_b   1.000
_cell.length_c   1.000
_cell.angle_alpha   90.00
_cell.angle_beta   90.00
_cell.angle_gamma   90.00
#
_symmetry.space_group_name_H-M   'P 1'
#
loop_
_entity.id
_entity.type
_entity.pdbx_description
1 polymer ?
#
loop_
_entity_poly.entity_id
_entity_poly.type
_entity_poly.pdbx_seq_one_letter_code
_entity_poly.pdbx_strand_id
1 'polypeptide(L)'
;MPMNKLYKEDFYRIQKETSKRSAREIIPLLLGFIHPKSIVDVGCGLGTWLTVFKEFGITECLGIDGDYIKKNMLQIPQEEFLPFDLTKPLQLNREFDLVVSLEVAEHLPAECAEIFIDSVTKLGQVILFSAAIPFQGGVCHVNEQWPHYWLKHFKKNKYLIIDCLRKAIWDNENVEPYYAQNIFIFVKDNCIGNYPLLERELENTNISQLAIVHPKIYQKNSKKIAAETLPMTVEDADIIKIEVTEPVNNVVPHTSARRLLCQIEFMGSYIGTLELPICDGLVPAYVLSDAIAADFAWPIVRHFFERTIYRNIRVKHEPAGLSIYKEKLCLVGGLPKDERALWIQLHDLIGWVIFLQEVWGCPNVSLEHFYLDRGNKPQEKFTYRPQIFLFEGSKKATRYCVNDSWLIVEVSKDISDMRVSCPEINVLLTVGGAAVGAVTIPITGDILRAEELRAILTKASGFELCRVAVREGILGKSVTDPLSLRDRLSQSAATVNRFSKDGYSLFTFGNNIRALDYAACKTLIPDTYNLILGRNTYGLIGTSASRWTTLPAVTEKDIIDAALANGEPIVRASSQNGHTKRIIHSPDLIWHQLLQKQEPFFNPNISRKIQREKATDTYQNHSNENVVTNQLPILLYHRICPATSPATADDSITPETFEEHISSLHSAGFYSIRLEDWGVAMLEKKPLPRRAVLLTFDNGYLDFLTFAWPILRRYGFSATIFIVTDWVETLRKRDSEYGGQIPLLGWDEIRTLQTEGIEFGSHSASHRSLTKLTHEEIVREGACSRAALGHELGVAVKAFAYPYGATNRIVQHLIGACGYIFGLTCQAEISKLDDSLLALPRIEAGDSDNLQSFIAKLDVHQM
;
A
#
# COMPACT_ATOMS: atom_id res chain seq x y z
N MET A 1 7.58 -21.33 -21.43
CA MET A 1 9.05 -21.50 -21.44
C MET A 1 9.38 -22.97 -21.17
N PRO A 2 10.44 -23.57 -21.74
CA PRO A 2 10.82 -24.93 -21.39
C PRO A 2 11.28 -25.03 -19.93
N MET A 3 10.77 -26.01 -19.17
CA MET A 3 11.00 -26.21 -17.73
C MET A 3 12.48 -26.29 -17.31
N ASN A 4 13.38 -26.58 -18.26
CA ASN A 4 14.82 -26.80 -18.07
C ASN A 4 15.65 -25.60 -17.55
N LYS A 5 15.05 -24.43 -17.28
CA LYS A 5 15.77 -23.24 -16.79
C LYS A 5 15.33 -22.70 -15.42
N LEU A 6 14.33 -23.29 -14.74
CA LEU A 6 13.71 -22.65 -13.56
C LEU A 6 14.00 -23.27 -12.18
N TYR A 7 14.50 -24.51 -12.08
CA TYR A 7 14.81 -25.12 -10.78
C TYR A 7 16.31 -25.06 -10.47
N LYS A 8 16.72 -24.16 -9.57
CA LYS A 8 18.10 -24.08 -9.05
C LYS A 8 18.30 -25.07 -7.89
N GLU A 9 19.54 -25.51 -7.66
CA GLU A 9 19.92 -26.50 -6.63
C GLU A 9 19.38 -26.22 -5.21
N ASP A 10 19.13 -24.96 -4.84
CA ASP A 10 18.56 -24.59 -3.54
C ASP A 10 17.06 -24.89 -3.38
N PHE A 11 16.27 -24.87 -4.48
CA PHE A 11 14.83 -25.21 -4.45
C PHE A 11 14.65 -26.64 -3.95
N TYR A 12 15.44 -27.54 -4.52
CA TYR A 12 15.48 -28.94 -4.13
C TYR A 12 16.00 -29.16 -2.70
N ARG A 13 16.89 -28.32 -2.18
CA ARG A 13 17.44 -28.48 -0.81
C ARG A 13 16.43 -28.12 0.27
N ILE A 14 15.64 -27.07 0.09
CA ILE A 14 14.60 -26.64 1.05
C ILE A 14 13.37 -27.54 0.95
N GLN A 15 12.91 -27.83 -0.27
CA GLN A 15 11.81 -28.77 -0.51
C GLN A 15 12.13 -30.17 0.03
N LYS A 16 13.40 -30.60 -0.06
CA LYS A 16 13.86 -31.89 0.48
C LYS A 16 13.60 -32.04 1.98
N GLU A 17 13.89 -31.03 2.81
CA GLU A 17 13.75 -31.18 4.26
C GLU A 17 12.28 -31.14 4.71
N THR A 18 11.49 -30.22 4.15
CA THR A 18 10.06 -30.07 4.50
C THR A 18 9.19 -31.20 3.95
N SER A 19 9.42 -31.64 2.71
CA SER A 19 8.73 -32.81 2.15
C SER A 19 9.14 -34.09 2.87
N LYS A 20 10.41 -34.25 3.24
CA LYS A 20 10.86 -35.42 4.00
C LYS A 20 10.22 -35.48 5.40
N ARG A 21 10.11 -34.35 6.08
CA ARG A 21 9.40 -34.23 7.36
C ARG A 21 7.92 -34.63 7.23
N SER A 22 7.21 -34.06 6.25
CA SER A 22 5.80 -34.37 6.01
C SER A 22 5.58 -35.84 5.65
N ALA A 23 6.45 -36.40 4.81
CA ALA A 23 6.38 -37.81 4.42
C ALA A 23 6.53 -38.76 5.62
N ARG A 24 7.39 -38.43 6.60
CA ARG A 24 7.57 -39.24 7.82
C ARG A 24 6.35 -39.28 8.72
N GLU A 25 5.51 -38.25 8.68
CA GLU A 25 4.24 -38.21 9.41
C GLU A 25 3.12 -38.92 8.64
N ILE A 26 3.06 -38.74 7.32
CA ILE A 26 1.96 -39.23 6.48
C ILE A 26 2.11 -40.71 6.14
N ILE A 27 3.32 -41.19 5.84
CA ILE A 27 3.55 -42.57 5.39
C ILE A 27 3.11 -43.60 6.45
N PRO A 28 3.43 -43.48 7.75
CA PRO A 28 2.93 -44.41 8.76
C PRO A 28 1.40 -44.51 8.80
N LEU A 29 0.70 -43.37 8.64
CA LEU A 29 -0.77 -43.35 8.60
C LEU A 29 -1.29 -44.10 7.38
N LEU A 30 -0.71 -43.82 6.20
CA LEU A 30 -1.04 -44.52 4.96
C LEU A 30 -0.79 -46.03 5.08
N LEU A 31 0.35 -46.42 5.65
CA LEU A 31 0.70 -47.82 5.87
C LEU A 31 -0.20 -48.53 6.90
N GLY A 32 -0.94 -47.77 7.72
CA GLY A 32 -2.00 -48.30 8.56
C GLY A 32 -3.25 -48.75 7.79
N PHE A 33 -3.45 -48.23 6.57
CA PHE A 33 -4.58 -48.58 5.71
C PHE A 33 -4.22 -49.59 4.61
N ILE A 34 -2.99 -49.52 4.10
CA ILE A 34 -2.50 -50.35 3.00
C ILE A 34 -1.08 -50.87 3.29
N HIS A 35 -0.73 -52.02 2.74
CA HIS A 35 0.62 -52.59 2.88
C HIS A 35 1.27 -52.85 1.51
N PRO A 36 1.60 -51.79 0.76
CA PRO A 36 2.17 -51.93 -0.58
C PRO A 36 3.58 -52.55 -0.50
N LYS A 37 3.89 -53.45 -1.46
CA LYS A 37 5.24 -54.00 -1.64
C LYS A 37 5.99 -53.25 -2.73
N SER A 38 5.24 -52.66 -3.67
CA SER A 38 5.74 -51.91 -4.82
C SER A 38 5.12 -50.52 -4.91
N ILE A 39 5.94 -49.49 -5.16
CA ILE A 39 5.52 -48.09 -5.28
C ILE A 39 6.05 -47.47 -6.57
N VAL A 40 5.20 -46.69 -7.23
CA VAL A 40 5.62 -45.73 -8.25
C VAL A 40 5.22 -44.31 -7.86
N ASP A 41 6.16 -43.37 -7.93
CA ASP A 41 5.95 -41.95 -7.63
C ASP A 41 6.06 -41.12 -8.92
N VAL A 42 4.93 -40.56 -9.37
CA VAL A 42 4.77 -39.83 -10.64
C VAL A 42 4.80 -38.32 -10.36
N GLY A 43 5.86 -37.69 -10.82
CA GLY A 43 6.31 -36.35 -10.43
C GLY A 43 7.16 -36.36 -9.16
N CYS A 44 8.06 -37.35 -9.04
CA CYS A 44 8.79 -37.62 -7.80
C CYS A 44 9.86 -36.58 -7.42
N GLY A 45 10.18 -35.64 -8.31
CA GLY A 45 11.27 -34.68 -8.19
C GLY A 45 12.62 -35.38 -7.99
N LEU A 46 13.19 -35.24 -6.79
CA LEU A 46 14.42 -35.94 -6.41
C LEU A 46 14.21 -37.34 -5.82
N GLY A 47 12.96 -37.81 -5.72
CA GLY A 47 12.61 -39.08 -5.06
C GLY A 47 12.57 -38.99 -3.53
N THR A 48 12.33 -37.80 -2.96
CA THR A 48 12.32 -37.60 -1.49
C THR A 48 11.31 -38.49 -0.77
N TRP A 49 10.09 -38.62 -1.30
CA TRP A 49 9.04 -39.47 -0.72
C TRP A 49 9.42 -40.95 -0.78
N LEU A 50 9.97 -41.39 -1.92
CA LEU A 50 10.47 -42.76 -2.10
C LEU A 50 11.58 -43.12 -1.10
N THR A 51 12.49 -42.18 -0.78
CA THR A 51 13.49 -42.40 0.28
C THR A 51 12.84 -42.70 1.63
N VAL A 52 11.74 -42.02 1.98
CA VAL A 52 11.05 -42.27 3.25
C VAL A 52 10.26 -43.59 3.19
N PHE A 53 9.62 -43.95 2.08
CA PHE A 53 9.00 -45.27 1.93
C PHE A 53 10.01 -46.42 2.13
N LYS A 54 11.25 -46.25 1.66
CA LYS A 54 12.35 -47.18 1.92
C LYS A 54 12.73 -47.25 3.39
N GLU A 55 12.69 -46.13 4.13
CA GLU A 55 12.88 -46.11 5.60
C GLU A 55 11.82 -47.00 6.31
N PHE A 56 10.63 -47.16 5.72
CA PHE A 56 9.55 -48.04 6.20
C PHE A 56 9.55 -49.45 5.59
N GLY A 57 10.64 -49.86 4.92
CA GLY A 57 10.83 -51.24 4.47
C GLY A 57 10.26 -51.58 3.08
N ILE A 58 9.82 -50.57 2.31
CA ILE A 58 9.39 -50.79 0.93
C ILE A 58 10.60 -50.72 0.00
N THR A 59 10.93 -51.84 -0.63
CA THR A 59 12.18 -51.98 -1.40
C THR A 59 11.98 -51.84 -2.91
N GLU A 60 10.76 -52.01 -3.42
CA GLU A 60 10.47 -51.91 -4.84
C GLU A 60 9.87 -50.55 -5.16
N CYS A 61 10.71 -49.61 -5.60
CA CYS A 61 10.35 -48.23 -5.87
C CYS A 61 10.72 -47.81 -7.30
N LEU A 62 9.86 -47.03 -7.94
CA LEU A 62 10.14 -46.35 -9.20
C LEU A 62 9.72 -44.88 -9.12
N GLY A 63 10.64 -43.95 -9.34
CA GLY A 63 10.36 -42.54 -9.51
C GLY A 63 10.23 -42.18 -10.99
N ILE A 64 9.27 -41.34 -11.33
CA ILE A 64 9.05 -40.85 -12.70
C ILE A 64 8.93 -39.33 -12.65
N ASP A 65 9.76 -38.62 -13.41
CA ASP A 65 9.66 -37.15 -13.53
C ASP A 65 10.34 -36.70 -14.84
N GLY A 66 10.29 -35.43 -15.20
CA GLY A 66 10.88 -34.92 -16.43
C GLY A 66 12.41 -35.08 -16.51
N ASP A 67 12.92 -35.01 -17.74
CA ASP A 67 14.36 -35.08 -18.05
C ASP A 67 15.17 -33.88 -17.53
N TYR A 68 14.50 -32.87 -16.98
CA TYR A 68 15.08 -31.71 -16.32
C TYR A 68 15.66 -32.01 -14.93
N ILE A 69 15.33 -33.15 -14.33
CA ILE A 69 15.94 -33.59 -13.07
C ILE A 69 17.38 -34.03 -13.32
N LYS A 70 18.35 -33.37 -12.66
CA LYS A 70 19.75 -33.76 -12.75
C LYS A 70 19.98 -35.09 -12.01
N LYS A 71 20.40 -36.13 -12.74
CA LYS A 71 20.61 -37.50 -12.20
C LYS A 71 21.55 -37.57 -10.99
N ASN A 72 22.50 -36.66 -10.85
CA ASN A 72 23.43 -36.60 -9.73
C ASN A 72 22.83 -36.00 -8.44
N MET A 73 21.60 -35.47 -8.50
CA MET A 73 20.88 -34.90 -7.36
C MET A 73 19.81 -35.84 -6.79
N LEU A 74 19.55 -36.97 -7.45
CA LEU A 74 18.55 -37.94 -7.02
C LEU A 74 18.89 -38.50 -5.62
N GLN A 75 17.85 -38.69 -4.81
CA GLN A 75 17.94 -39.33 -3.49
C GLN A 75 17.62 -40.83 -3.53
N ILE A 76 17.21 -41.29 -4.70
CA ILE A 76 17.02 -42.70 -5.04
C ILE A 76 18.10 -43.14 -6.04
N PRO A 77 18.39 -44.44 -6.12
CA PRO A 77 19.27 -44.99 -7.16
C PRO A 77 18.82 -44.58 -8.56
N GLN A 78 19.77 -44.36 -9.48
CA GLN A 78 19.44 -43.85 -10.82
C GLN A 78 18.66 -44.87 -11.66
N GLU A 79 18.84 -46.16 -11.38
CA GLU A 79 18.11 -47.29 -11.94
C GLU A 79 16.63 -47.31 -11.51
N GLU A 80 16.29 -46.61 -10.43
CA GLU A 80 14.92 -46.45 -9.93
C GLU A 80 14.27 -45.15 -10.40
N PHE A 81 14.90 -44.41 -11.33
CA PHE A 81 14.35 -43.17 -11.88
C PHE A 81 14.15 -43.25 -13.39
N LEU A 82 12.93 -42.99 -13.84
CA LEU A 82 12.53 -42.95 -15.25
C LEU A 82 12.25 -41.50 -15.68
N PRO A 83 13.10 -40.88 -16.51
CA PRO A 83 12.78 -39.58 -17.08
C PRO A 83 11.63 -39.70 -18.09
N PHE A 84 10.53 -38.97 -17.88
CA PHE A 84 9.34 -39.02 -18.72
C PHE A 84 8.62 -37.67 -18.77
N ASP A 85 8.10 -37.32 -19.96
CA ASP A 85 7.28 -36.13 -20.16
C ASP A 85 5.84 -36.40 -19.72
N LEU A 86 5.48 -35.95 -18.52
CA LEU A 86 4.19 -36.19 -17.88
C LEU A 86 2.99 -35.58 -18.64
N THR A 87 3.21 -34.78 -19.68
CA THR A 87 2.14 -34.30 -20.58
C THR A 87 1.69 -35.35 -21.60
N LYS A 88 2.42 -36.47 -21.70
CA LYS A 88 2.16 -37.56 -22.64
C LYS A 88 1.56 -38.78 -21.92
N PRO A 89 0.84 -39.66 -22.66
CA PRO A 89 0.34 -40.90 -22.08
C PRO A 89 1.49 -41.79 -21.59
N LEU A 90 1.54 -42.05 -20.29
CA LEU A 90 2.53 -42.94 -19.67
C LEU A 90 1.96 -44.35 -19.59
N GLN A 91 2.76 -45.33 -20.01
CA GLN A 91 2.43 -46.75 -19.93
C GLN A 91 3.67 -47.54 -19.50
N LEU A 92 3.50 -48.39 -18.49
CA LEU A 92 4.50 -49.34 -18.02
C LEU A 92 3.99 -50.77 -18.22
N ASN A 93 4.90 -51.73 -18.32
CA ASN A 93 4.57 -53.15 -18.53
C ASN A 93 4.14 -53.87 -17.23
N ARG A 94 3.83 -53.11 -16.18
CA ARG A 94 3.46 -53.61 -14.85
C ARG A 94 2.60 -52.59 -14.11
N GLU A 95 1.84 -53.08 -13.15
CA GLU A 95 1.17 -52.27 -12.13
C GLU A 95 2.01 -52.28 -10.83
N PHE A 96 1.71 -51.35 -9.94
CA PHE A 96 2.27 -51.15 -8.61
C PHE A 96 1.16 -51.21 -7.56
N ASP A 97 1.50 -51.64 -6.35
CA ASP A 97 0.53 -51.75 -5.26
C ASP A 97 0.04 -50.36 -4.79
N LEU A 98 0.92 -49.35 -4.90
CA LEU A 98 0.59 -47.96 -4.62
C LEU A 98 1.22 -47.03 -5.68
N VAL A 99 0.40 -46.14 -6.22
CA VAL A 99 0.84 -45.02 -7.06
C VAL A 99 0.81 -43.75 -6.22
N VAL A 100 1.85 -42.94 -6.29
CA VAL A 100 1.96 -41.65 -5.59
C VAL A 100 2.07 -40.54 -6.62
N SER A 101 1.35 -39.44 -6.43
CA SER A 101 1.54 -38.20 -7.20
C SER A 101 1.10 -37.01 -6.37
N LEU A 102 2.06 -36.22 -5.90
CA LEU A 102 1.82 -35.20 -4.86
C LEU A 102 2.38 -33.85 -5.29
N GLU A 103 1.50 -32.86 -5.43
CA GLU A 103 1.82 -31.49 -5.87
C GLU A 103 2.49 -31.47 -7.26
N VAL A 104 1.86 -32.14 -8.22
CA VAL A 104 2.36 -32.35 -9.60
C VAL A 104 1.36 -31.87 -10.64
N ALA A 105 0.09 -32.25 -10.51
CA ALA A 105 -0.92 -32.06 -11.54
C ALA A 105 -1.22 -30.57 -11.81
N GLU A 106 -1.02 -29.69 -10.83
CA GLU A 106 -1.17 -28.24 -10.93
C GLU A 106 -0.13 -27.57 -11.83
N HIS A 107 0.99 -28.23 -12.10
CA HIS A 107 2.03 -27.76 -13.01
C HIS A 107 1.78 -28.15 -14.47
N LEU A 108 0.83 -29.06 -14.71
CA LEU A 108 0.45 -29.51 -16.04
C LEU A 108 -0.71 -28.65 -16.57
N PRO A 109 -0.72 -28.29 -17.87
CA PRO A 109 -1.85 -27.58 -18.47
C PRO A 109 -3.17 -28.32 -18.26
N ALA A 110 -4.28 -27.59 -18.12
CA ALA A 110 -5.59 -28.17 -17.85
C ALA A 110 -6.05 -29.17 -18.93
N GLU A 111 -5.64 -28.97 -20.19
CA GLU A 111 -5.88 -29.92 -21.28
C GLU A 111 -5.19 -31.28 -21.09
N CYS A 112 -4.13 -31.35 -20.29
CA CYS A 112 -3.40 -32.58 -20.00
C CYS A 112 -4.00 -33.36 -18.82
N ALA A 113 -4.95 -32.80 -18.07
CA ALA A 113 -5.48 -33.43 -16.85
C ALA A 113 -6.05 -34.84 -17.11
N GLU A 114 -6.79 -35.03 -18.20
CA GLU A 114 -7.35 -36.34 -18.55
C GLU A 114 -6.25 -37.35 -18.90
N ILE A 115 -5.28 -36.96 -19.74
CA ILE A 115 -4.14 -37.81 -20.13
C ILE A 115 -3.31 -38.21 -18.90
N PHE A 116 -3.11 -37.27 -17.97
CA PHE A 116 -2.33 -37.49 -16.76
C PHE A 116 -3.04 -38.44 -15.79
N ILE A 117 -4.32 -38.21 -15.50
CA ILE A 117 -5.09 -39.11 -14.62
C ILE A 117 -5.26 -40.50 -15.24
N ASP A 118 -5.47 -40.60 -16.56
CA ASP A 118 -5.49 -41.88 -17.28
C ASP A 118 -4.15 -42.62 -17.17
N SER A 119 -3.05 -41.89 -17.14
CA SER A 119 -1.71 -42.45 -16.96
C SER A 119 -1.53 -43.01 -15.55
N VAL A 120 -1.80 -42.20 -14.53
CA VAL A 120 -1.66 -42.59 -13.11
C VAL A 120 -2.58 -43.77 -12.76
N THR A 121 -3.82 -43.78 -13.26
CA THR A 121 -4.80 -44.84 -12.98
C THR A 121 -4.51 -46.19 -13.64
N LYS A 122 -3.65 -46.23 -14.67
CA LYS A 122 -3.15 -47.47 -15.30
C LYS A 122 -1.98 -48.09 -14.55
N LEU A 123 -1.37 -47.37 -13.61
CA LEU A 123 -0.18 -47.83 -12.90
C LEU A 123 -0.47 -48.59 -11.62
N GLY A 124 -1.69 -48.56 -11.08
CA GLY A 124 -2.04 -49.30 -9.87
C GLY A 124 -3.44 -48.99 -9.38
N GLN A 125 -3.96 -49.83 -8.48
CA GLN A 125 -5.34 -49.80 -8.00
C GLN A 125 -5.58 -48.86 -6.82
N VAL A 126 -4.51 -48.45 -6.13
CA VAL A 126 -4.53 -47.50 -5.02
C VAL A 126 -3.59 -46.35 -5.36
N ILE A 127 -4.08 -45.12 -5.21
CA ILE A 127 -3.38 -43.91 -5.62
C ILE A 127 -3.42 -42.90 -4.48
N LEU A 128 -2.25 -42.45 -4.02
CA LEU A 128 -2.10 -41.31 -3.14
C LEU A 128 -1.90 -40.06 -3.99
N PHE A 129 -2.87 -39.14 -3.96
CA PHE A 129 -2.90 -38.00 -4.86
C PHE A 129 -3.03 -36.68 -4.11
N SER A 130 -2.26 -35.67 -4.53
CA SER A 130 -2.48 -34.28 -4.14
C SER A 130 -2.20 -33.34 -5.30
N ALA A 131 -2.98 -32.27 -5.39
CA ALA A 131 -2.78 -31.18 -6.33
C ALA A 131 -3.34 -29.89 -5.75
N ALA A 132 -2.69 -28.77 -6.04
CA ALA A 132 -3.02 -27.47 -5.49
C ALA A 132 -4.48 -27.02 -5.77
N ILE A 133 -5.15 -26.49 -4.75
CA ILE A 133 -6.45 -25.79 -4.88
C ILE A 133 -6.27 -24.38 -5.47
N PRO A 134 -7.32 -23.76 -6.03
CA PRO A 134 -7.24 -22.40 -6.57
C PRO A 134 -6.71 -21.38 -5.55
N PHE A 135 -5.82 -20.52 -6.02
CA PHE A 135 -5.13 -19.48 -5.25
C PHE A 135 -4.13 -20.00 -4.21
N GLN A 136 -3.86 -21.31 -4.15
CA GLN A 136 -2.81 -21.85 -3.28
C GLN A 136 -1.45 -21.21 -3.60
N GLY A 137 -1.19 -20.95 -4.89
CA GLY A 137 0.05 -20.39 -5.41
C GLY A 137 1.22 -21.37 -5.36
N GLY A 138 2.30 -21.02 -6.06
CA GLY A 138 3.52 -21.81 -6.13
C GLY A 138 4.31 -21.46 -7.40
N VAL A 139 5.48 -22.08 -7.57
CA VAL A 139 6.32 -21.82 -8.74
C VAL A 139 5.73 -22.55 -9.95
N CYS A 140 5.33 -21.82 -11.00
CA CYS A 140 4.78 -22.42 -12.23
C CYS A 140 3.50 -23.25 -12.04
N HIS A 141 2.62 -22.87 -11.11
CA HIS A 141 1.27 -23.43 -11.08
C HIS A 141 0.46 -22.85 -12.24
N VAL A 142 -0.14 -23.71 -13.05
CA VAL A 142 -0.94 -23.33 -14.23
C VAL A 142 -2.33 -23.94 -14.23
N ASN A 143 -2.60 -24.91 -13.34
CA ASN A 143 -3.85 -25.66 -13.27
C ASN A 143 -4.24 -25.98 -11.81
N GLU A 144 -4.33 -24.94 -10.98
CA GLU A 144 -4.87 -25.07 -9.62
C GLU A 144 -6.38 -25.34 -9.67
N GLN A 145 -6.83 -26.45 -9.09
CA GLN A 145 -8.20 -26.92 -9.23
C GLN A 145 -8.73 -27.55 -7.94
N TRP A 146 -10.02 -27.37 -7.68
CA TRP A 146 -10.68 -27.99 -6.52
C TRP A 146 -10.63 -29.53 -6.59
N PRO A 147 -10.62 -30.26 -5.45
CA PRO A 147 -10.59 -31.73 -5.46
C PRO A 147 -11.72 -32.38 -6.28
N HIS A 148 -12.88 -31.71 -6.38
CA HIS A 148 -14.01 -32.14 -7.22
C HIS A 148 -13.66 -32.23 -8.72
N TYR A 149 -12.78 -31.35 -9.21
CA TYR A 149 -12.30 -31.36 -10.60
C TYR A 149 -11.50 -32.64 -10.86
N TRP A 150 -10.55 -32.96 -9.98
CA TRP A 150 -9.74 -34.18 -10.09
C TRP A 150 -10.59 -35.44 -9.91
N LEU A 151 -11.50 -35.44 -8.95
CA LEU A 151 -12.47 -36.53 -8.74
C LEU A 151 -13.28 -36.84 -10.01
N LYS A 152 -13.66 -35.84 -10.79
CA LYS A 152 -14.39 -36.04 -12.05
C LYS A 152 -13.59 -36.89 -13.04
N HIS A 153 -12.27 -36.67 -13.12
CA HIS A 153 -11.38 -37.45 -14.00
C HIS A 153 -11.16 -38.86 -13.46
N PHE A 154 -10.91 -39.01 -12.16
CA PHE A 154 -10.79 -40.32 -11.50
C PHE A 154 -12.05 -41.19 -11.64
N LYS A 155 -13.25 -40.58 -11.57
CA LYS A 155 -14.52 -41.28 -11.76
C LYS A 155 -14.66 -41.90 -13.16
N LYS A 156 -14.08 -41.30 -14.21
CA LYS A 156 -14.09 -41.91 -15.56
C LYS A 156 -13.39 -43.27 -15.58
N ASN A 157 -12.35 -43.41 -14.76
CA ASN A 157 -11.58 -44.64 -14.59
C ASN A 157 -12.09 -45.54 -13.44
N LYS A 158 -13.29 -45.24 -12.91
CA LYS A 158 -13.93 -45.98 -11.80
C LYS A 158 -13.11 -45.98 -10.50
N TYR A 159 -12.53 -44.84 -10.13
CA TYR A 159 -11.91 -44.66 -8.83
C TYR A 159 -12.83 -43.91 -7.86
N LEU A 160 -12.81 -44.35 -6.60
CA LEU A 160 -13.47 -43.76 -5.45
C LEU A 160 -12.46 -42.92 -4.67
N ILE A 161 -12.89 -41.77 -4.12
CA ILE A 161 -12.05 -40.91 -3.27
C ILE A 161 -12.32 -41.19 -1.80
N ILE A 162 -11.27 -41.19 -0.99
CA ILE A 162 -11.31 -41.45 0.45
C ILE A 162 -10.53 -40.35 1.16
N ASP A 163 -11.20 -39.65 2.08
CA ASP A 163 -10.66 -38.52 2.86
C ASP A 163 -10.43 -38.92 4.32
N CYS A 164 -9.41 -39.75 4.54
CA CYS A 164 -9.02 -40.24 5.86
C CYS A 164 -7.74 -39.58 6.40
N LEU A 165 -6.78 -39.28 5.51
CA LEU A 165 -5.47 -38.74 5.91
C LEU A 165 -5.57 -37.29 6.40
N ARG A 166 -6.33 -36.42 5.71
CA ARG A 166 -6.46 -35.00 6.08
C ARG A 166 -6.99 -34.84 7.50
N LYS A 167 -7.97 -35.65 7.89
CA LYS A 167 -8.54 -35.66 9.24
C LYS A 167 -7.49 -35.89 10.33
N ALA A 168 -6.47 -36.71 10.06
CA ALA A 168 -5.42 -37.03 11.02
C ALA A 168 -4.27 -36.01 11.04
N ILE A 169 -4.02 -35.33 9.92
CA ILE A 169 -2.86 -34.44 9.77
C ILE A 169 -3.21 -32.95 9.71
N TRP A 170 -4.49 -32.58 9.73
CA TRP A 170 -4.96 -31.20 9.53
C TRP A 170 -4.24 -30.20 10.44
N ASP A 171 -4.14 -30.50 11.73
CA ASP A 171 -3.51 -29.61 12.71
C ASP A 171 -2.05 -30.01 13.05
N ASN A 172 -1.45 -30.96 12.32
CA ASN A 172 -0.10 -31.42 12.59
C ASN A 172 0.95 -30.43 12.05
N GLU A 173 1.68 -29.78 12.96
CA GLU A 173 2.70 -28.77 12.61
C GLU A 173 3.94 -29.32 11.86
N ASN A 174 4.16 -30.64 11.94
CA ASN A 174 5.24 -31.29 11.20
C ASN A 174 4.86 -31.56 9.73
N VAL A 175 3.59 -31.43 9.36
CA VAL A 175 3.10 -31.58 8.00
C VAL A 175 2.92 -30.22 7.35
N GLU A 176 3.43 -30.08 6.13
CA GLU A 176 3.25 -28.85 5.37
C GLU A 176 1.76 -28.60 5.06
N PRO A 177 1.27 -27.36 5.19
CA PRO A 177 -0.16 -27.07 5.06
C PRO A 177 -0.77 -27.50 3.72
N TYR A 178 0.00 -27.46 2.63
CA TYR A 178 -0.47 -27.89 1.30
C TYR A 178 -0.67 -29.41 1.20
N TYR A 179 0.15 -30.22 1.87
CA TYR A 179 -0.12 -31.67 1.97
C TYR A 179 -1.34 -31.95 2.85
N ALA A 180 -1.46 -31.27 4.01
CA ALA A 180 -2.63 -31.42 4.88
C ALA A 180 -3.94 -31.01 4.18
N GLN A 181 -3.88 -30.03 3.28
CA GLN A 181 -4.99 -29.54 2.47
C GLN A 181 -5.39 -30.50 1.34
N ASN A 182 -4.44 -30.98 0.55
CA ASN A 182 -4.69 -31.53 -0.77
C ASN A 182 -4.65 -33.06 -0.87
N ILE A 183 -4.18 -33.76 0.17
CA ILE A 183 -3.90 -35.20 0.04
C ILE A 183 -5.16 -36.07 0.17
N PHE A 184 -5.34 -36.98 -0.79
CA PHE A 184 -6.45 -37.94 -0.81
C PHE A 184 -5.97 -39.32 -1.26
N ILE A 185 -6.71 -40.36 -0.85
CA ILE A 185 -6.53 -41.71 -1.38
C ILE A 185 -7.63 -41.97 -2.41
N PHE A 186 -7.23 -42.47 -3.58
CA PHE A 186 -8.14 -42.99 -4.59
C PHE A 186 -8.00 -44.50 -4.72
N VAL A 187 -9.10 -45.23 -4.72
CA VAL A 187 -9.13 -46.69 -4.84
C VAL A 187 -10.05 -47.10 -5.98
N LYS A 188 -9.64 -48.06 -6.79
CA LYS A 188 -10.48 -48.63 -7.85
C LYS A 188 -11.72 -49.27 -7.25
N ASP A 189 -12.90 -48.88 -7.73
CA ASP A 189 -14.22 -49.24 -7.17
C ASP A 189 -14.37 -50.75 -6.95
N ASN A 190 -14.02 -51.56 -7.96
CA ASN A 190 -14.12 -53.02 -7.89
C ASN A 190 -13.06 -53.70 -6.99
N CYS A 191 -12.16 -52.95 -6.37
CA CYS A 191 -11.08 -53.44 -5.52
C CYS A 191 -11.18 -52.93 -4.08
N ILE A 192 -12.15 -52.07 -3.74
CA ILE A 192 -12.28 -51.48 -2.40
C ILE A 192 -12.43 -52.55 -1.29
N GLY A 193 -13.14 -53.65 -1.58
CA GLY A 193 -13.31 -54.77 -0.63
C GLY A 193 -12.01 -55.52 -0.29
N ASN A 194 -10.90 -55.29 -1.01
CA ASN A 194 -9.58 -55.79 -0.64
C ASN A 194 -8.93 -54.96 0.47
N TYR A 195 -9.50 -53.80 0.81
CA TYR A 195 -8.98 -52.85 1.78
C TYR A 195 -10.05 -52.47 2.82
N PRO A 196 -10.37 -53.36 3.79
CA PRO A 196 -11.50 -53.17 4.70
C PRO A 196 -11.45 -51.87 5.52
N LEU A 197 -10.25 -51.39 5.86
CA LEU A 197 -10.08 -50.12 6.57
C LEU A 197 -10.38 -48.91 5.67
N LEU A 198 -10.01 -48.98 4.39
CA LEU A 198 -10.36 -47.95 3.42
C LEU A 198 -11.84 -47.98 3.06
N GLU A 199 -12.45 -49.16 2.95
CA GLU A 199 -13.89 -49.33 2.76
C GLU A 199 -14.69 -48.66 3.87
N ARG A 200 -14.25 -48.83 5.13
CA ARG A 200 -14.85 -48.14 6.28
C ARG A 200 -14.69 -46.61 6.20
N GLU A 201 -13.51 -46.14 5.81
CA GLU A 201 -13.28 -44.69 5.69
C GLU A 201 -13.98 -44.06 4.47
N LEU A 202 -14.29 -44.85 3.45
CA LEU A 202 -15.12 -44.42 2.33
C LEU A 202 -16.52 -44.04 2.81
N GLU A 203 -17.13 -44.82 3.71
CA GLU A 203 -18.43 -44.48 4.32
C GLU A 203 -18.36 -43.16 5.12
N ASN A 204 -17.20 -42.88 5.73
CA ASN A 204 -16.94 -41.65 6.49
C ASN A 204 -16.47 -40.47 5.61
N THR A 205 -16.32 -40.66 4.29
CA THR A 205 -15.84 -39.63 3.38
C THR A 205 -17.00 -38.74 2.94
N ASN A 206 -16.99 -37.48 3.41
CA ASN A 206 -18.00 -36.51 3.03
C ASN A 206 -17.56 -35.73 1.79
N ILE A 207 -18.13 -36.07 0.63
CA ILE A 207 -17.82 -35.42 -0.66
C ILE A 207 -18.05 -33.90 -0.59
N SER A 208 -19.07 -33.43 0.13
CA SER A 208 -19.35 -31.99 0.27
C SER A 208 -18.25 -31.22 1.02
N GLN A 209 -17.42 -31.92 1.80
CA GLN A 209 -16.31 -31.34 2.58
C GLN A 209 -14.95 -31.48 1.90
N LEU A 210 -14.89 -31.94 0.64
CA LEU A 210 -13.62 -31.99 -0.08
C LEU A 210 -13.08 -30.57 -0.35
N ALA A 211 -13.96 -29.59 -0.55
CA ALA A 211 -13.64 -28.20 -0.86
C ALA A 211 -13.53 -27.30 0.39
N ILE A 212 -12.92 -27.81 1.46
CA ILE A 212 -12.55 -26.99 2.63
C ILE A 212 -11.18 -26.35 2.42
N VAL A 213 -10.92 -25.19 3.04
CA VAL A 213 -9.61 -24.52 2.98
C VAL A 213 -8.95 -24.54 4.35
N HIS A 214 -7.71 -24.99 4.39
CA HIS A 214 -6.88 -25.12 5.57
C HIS A 214 -6.61 -23.74 6.17
N PRO A 215 -6.79 -23.54 7.50
CA PRO A 215 -6.66 -22.22 8.12
C PRO A 215 -5.35 -21.50 7.81
N LYS A 216 -4.21 -22.21 7.82
CA LYS A 216 -2.90 -21.62 7.46
C LYS A 216 -2.81 -21.18 5.98
N ILE A 217 -3.43 -21.92 5.06
CA ILE A 217 -3.51 -21.54 3.64
C ILE A 217 -4.47 -20.36 3.49
N TYR A 218 -5.65 -20.44 4.13
CA TYR A 218 -6.63 -19.36 4.15
C TYR A 218 -6.03 -18.09 4.71
N GLN A 219 -5.32 -18.08 5.84
CA GLN A 219 -4.72 -16.87 6.43
C GLN A 219 -3.59 -16.28 5.58
N LYS A 220 -2.74 -17.15 5.02
CA LYS A 220 -1.65 -16.72 4.12
C LYS A 220 -2.22 -16.07 2.87
N ASN A 221 -3.26 -16.69 2.30
CA ASN A 221 -3.84 -16.25 1.05
C ASN A 221 -4.96 -15.25 1.24
N SER A 222 -5.63 -15.14 2.39
CA SER A 222 -6.69 -14.14 2.64
C SER A 222 -6.12 -12.73 2.63
N LYS A 223 -4.85 -12.53 2.99
CA LYS A 223 -4.16 -11.25 2.81
C LYS A 223 -3.92 -10.93 1.33
N LYS A 224 -3.69 -11.96 0.52
CA LYS A 224 -3.46 -11.86 -0.95
C LYS A 224 -4.78 -11.78 -1.73
N ILE A 225 -5.80 -12.51 -1.31
CA ILE A 225 -7.18 -12.58 -1.80
C ILE A 225 -7.95 -11.35 -1.30
N ALA A 226 -7.66 -10.76 -0.15
CA ALA A 226 -8.16 -9.42 0.18
C ALA A 226 -7.55 -8.33 -0.72
N ALA A 227 -6.36 -8.58 -1.27
CA ALA A 227 -5.73 -7.72 -2.28
C ALA A 227 -6.18 -8.05 -3.73
N GLU A 228 -6.59 -9.29 -4.04
CA GLU A 228 -6.93 -9.78 -5.39
C GLU A 228 -8.44 -10.02 -5.62
N THR A 229 -9.23 -10.26 -4.58
CA THR A 229 -10.70 -10.33 -4.57
C THR A 229 -11.26 -9.31 -3.58
N LEU A 230 -11.38 -8.07 -4.07
CA LEU A 230 -12.49 -7.23 -3.62
C LEU A 230 -13.80 -7.97 -3.91
N PRO A 231 -14.82 -7.88 -3.05
CA PRO A 231 -16.08 -8.60 -3.22
C PRO A 231 -16.64 -8.37 -4.63
N MET A 232 -16.94 -9.47 -5.33
CA MET A 232 -17.65 -9.45 -6.60
C MET A 232 -19.02 -8.78 -6.43
N THR A 233 -19.05 -7.49 -6.70
CA THR A 233 -20.13 -6.84 -7.45
C THR A 233 -19.55 -6.46 -8.81
N VAL A 234 -19.33 -7.48 -9.67
CA VAL A 234 -18.91 -7.32 -11.08
C VAL A 234 -20.00 -6.63 -11.91
N GLU A 235 -21.21 -6.48 -11.37
CA GLU A 235 -22.31 -5.81 -12.06
C GLU A 235 -22.09 -4.29 -12.28
N ASP A 236 -21.06 -3.68 -11.67
CA ASP A 236 -20.81 -2.22 -11.75
C ASP A 236 -19.33 -1.83 -11.98
N ALA A 237 -18.49 -2.75 -12.46
CA ALA A 237 -17.08 -2.48 -12.73
C ALA A 237 -16.65 -2.95 -14.12
N ASP A 238 -15.96 -2.08 -14.87
CA ASP A 238 -15.31 -2.43 -16.13
C ASP A 238 -13.84 -2.77 -15.87
N ILE A 239 -13.29 -3.75 -16.59
CA ILE A 239 -11.92 -4.24 -16.37
C ILE A 239 -11.08 -3.99 -17.61
N ILE A 240 -9.95 -3.30 -17.45
CA ILE A 240 -9.01 -3.04 -18.53
C ILE A 240 -7.59 -3.45 -18.15
N LYS A 241 -6.77 -3.69 -19.16
CA LYS A 241 -5.31 -3.86 -18.99
C LYS A 241 -4.60 -2.60 -19.45
N ILE A 242 -3.59 -2.18 -18.67
CA ILE A 242 -2.76 -1.03 -18.99
C ILE A 242 -1.31 -1.47 -19.00
N GLU A 243 -0.71 -1.45 -20.19
CA GLU A 243 0.73 -1.57 -20.38
C GLU A 243 1.38 -0.20 -20.14
N VAL A 244 2.15 -0.06 -19.05
CA VAL A 244 2.70 1.24 -18.65
C VAL A 244 3.73 1.81 -19.64
N THR A 245 4.28 0.96 -20.50
CA THR A 245 5.27 1.34 -21.53
C THR A 245 4.63 1.77 -22.86
N GLU A 246 3.29 1.73 -22.96
CA GLU A 246 2.50 2.20 -24.10
C GLU A 246 1.73 3.49 -23.76
N PRO A 247 1.38 4.35 -24.74
CA PRO A 247 0.63 5.58 -24.50
C PRO A 247 -0.64 5.34 -23.66
N VAL A 248 -0.73 6.00 -22.50
CA VAL A 248 -1.93 5.95 -21.65
C VAL A 248 -3.00 6.84 -22.28
N ASN A 249 -4.15 6.26 -22.61
CA ASN A 249 -5.26 6.93 -23.27
C ASN A 249 -6.43 7.14 -22.31
N ASN A 250 -7.33 8.07 -22.66
CA ASN A 250 -8.61 8.21 -21.98
C ASN A 250 -9.41 6.91 -22.10
N VAL A 251 -10.06 6.51 -21.00
CA VAL A 251 -10.89 5.31 -20.96
C VAL A 251 -12.35 5.72 -20.89
N VAL A 252 -13.11 5.30 -21.89
CA VAL A 252 -14.57 5.35 -21.88
C VAL A 252 -15.03 3.90 -21.67
N PRO A 253 -15.70 3.58 -20.57
CA PRO A 253 -16.13 2.21 -20.28
C PRO A 253 -17.12 1.71 -21.35
N HIS A 254 -17.10 0.40 -21.61
CA HIS A 254 -17.98 -0.24 -22.59
C HIS A 254 -19.40 -0.48 -22.05
N THR A 255 -19.57 -0.35 -20.73
CA THR A 255 -20.81 -0.60 -20.00
C THR A 255 -21.19 0.64 -19.18
N SER A 256 -22.36 0.60 -18.52
CA SER A 256 -22.76 1.63 -17.56
C SER A 256 -22.02 1.54 -16.21
N ALA A 257 -20.86 0.88 -16.17
CA ALA A 257 -20.07 0.69 -14.98
C ALA A 257 -19.69 2.05 -14.35
N ARG A 258 -19.73 2.08 -13.02
CA ARG A 258 -19.29 3.24 -12.23
C ARG A 258 -17.86 3.09 -11.76
N ARG A 259 -17.27 1.89 -11.78
CA ARG A 259 -15.89 1.66 -11.34
C ARG A 259 -15.04 1.11 -12.47
N LEU A 260 -13.77 1.50 -12.49
CA LEU A 260 -12.79 1.00 -13.43
C LEU A 260 -11.71 0.24 -12.67
N LEU A 261 -11.54 -1.04 -13.00
CA LEU A 261 -10.46 -1.89 -12.50
C LEU A 261 -9.38 -1.99 -13.57
N CYS A 262 -8.19 -1.46 -13.28
CA CYS A 262 -7.06 -1.47 -14.20
C CYS A 262 -6.02 -2.50 -13.74
N GLN A 263 -5.79 -3.52 -14.56
CA GLN A 263 -4.65 -4.43 -14.40
C GLN A 263 -3.41 -3.76 -15.00
N ILE A 264 -2.45 -3.44 -14.13
CA ILE A 264 -1.23 -2.71 -14.51
C ILE A 264 -0.15 -3.73 -14.86
N GLU A 265 0.38 -3.63 -16.08
CA GLU A 265 1.44 -4.49 -16.60
C GLU A 265 2.66 -3.65 -17.03
N PHE A 266 3.86 -4.20 -16.87
CA PHE A 266 5.10 -3.66 -17.43
C PHE A 266 5.73 -4.70 -18.35
N MET A 267 5.71 -4.42 -19.64
CA MET A 267 6.08 -5.34 -20.72
C MET A 267 5.44 -6.73 -20.54
N GLY A 268 4.13 -6.76 -20.28
CA GLY A 268 3.35 -7.97 -20.05
C GLY A 268 3.57 -8.66 -18.71
N SER A 269 4.39 -8.11 -17.81
CA SER A 269 4.51 -8.58 -16.42
C SER A 269 3.53 -7.83 -15.52
N TYR A 270 2.63 -8.55 -14.87
CA TYR A 270 1.66 -7.96 -13.94
C TYR A 270 2.37 -7.29 -12.74
N ILE A 271 2.04 -6.03 -12.49
CA ILE A 271 2.54 -5.23 -11.35
C ILE A 271 1.50 -5.20 -10.23
N GLY A 272 0.22 -5.02 -10.57
CA GLY A 272 -0.84 -4.83 -9.58
C GLY A 272 -2.16 -4.38 -10.20
N THR A 273 -3.18 -4.18 -9.37
CA THR A 273 -4.51 -3.71 -9.79
C THR A 273 -4.81 -2.37 -9.14
N LEU A 274 -5.32 -1.43 -9.93
CA LEU A 274 -5.83 -0.14 -9.49
C LEU A 274 -7.36 -0.11 -9.64
N GLU A 275 -8.05 0.57 -8.72
CA GLU A 275 -9.48 0.83 -8.80
C GLU A 275 -9.74 2.33 -8.79
N LEU A 276 -10.50 2.84 -9.76
CA LEU A 276 -10.84 4.26 -9.91
C LEU A 276 -12.32 4.49 -10.15
N PRO A 277 -12.88 5.63 -9.70
CA PRO A 277 -14.25 6.00 -10.05
C PRO A 277 -14.32 6.44 -11.52
N ILE A 278 -15.42 6.07 -12.17
CA ILE A 278 -15.83 6.62 -13.45
C ILE A 278 -16.78 7.79 -13.14
N CYS A 279 -16.32 9.01 -13.39
CA CYS A 279 -17.12 10.23 -13.27
C CYS A 279 -17.50 10.71 -14.67
N ASP A 280 -18.78 11.02 -14.88
CA ASP A 280 -19.31 11.53 -16.16
C ASP A 280 -18.96 10.64 -17.37
N GLY A 281 -18.87 9.32 -17.16
CA GLY A 281 -18.60 8.32 -18.20
C GLY A 281 -17.16 8.29 -18.73
N LEU A 282 -16.19 8.86 -18.00
CA LEU A 282 -14.80 8.98 -18.47
C LEU A 282 -13.80 8.82 -17.33
N VAL A 283 -12.74 8.06 -17.56
CA VAL A 283 -11.50 8.14 -16.76
C VAL A 283 -10.40 8.74 -17.65
N PRO A 284 -9.99 9.99 -17.43
CA PRO A 284 -8.97 10.63 -18.24
C PRO A 284 -7.60 9.97 -18.10
N ALA A 285 -6.80 10.01 -19.17
CA ALA A 285 -5.44 9.47 -19.21
C ALA A 285 -4.57 10.03 -18.07
N TYR A 286 -4.71 11.31 -17.76
CA TYR A 286 -3.94 11.95 -16.69
C TYR A 286 -4.32 11.42 -15.29
N VAL A 287 -5.59 11.08 -15.04
CA VAL A 287 -6.02 10.48 -13.77
C VAL A 287 -5.43 9.08 -13.66
N LEU A 288 -5.45 8.32 -14.76
CA LEU A 288 -4.84 6.99 -14.83
C LEU A 288 -3.33 7.05 -14.58
N SER A 289 -2.61 7.90 -15.30
CA SER A 289 -1.16 8.04 -15.15
C SER A 289 -0.77 8.44 -13.74
N ASP A 290 -1.49 9.39 -13.15
CA ASP A 290 -1.23 9.87 -11.80
C ASP A 290 -1.51 8.79 -10.75
N ALA A 291 -2.65 8.09 -10.84
CA ALA A 291 -2.99 7.00 -9.94
C ALA A 291 -2.06 5.78 -10.07
N ILE A 292 -1.62 5.44 -11.29
CA ILE A 292 -0.60 4.41 -11.51
C ILE A 292 0.72 4.81 -10.87
N ALA A 293 1.15 6.06 -11.03
CA ALA A 293 2.36 6.56 -10.39
C ALA A 293 2.24 6.55 -8.86
N ALA A 294 1.08 6.93 -8.31
CA ALA A 294 0.84 6.97 -6.88
C ALA A 294 1.04 5.60 -6.20
N ASP A 295 0.50 4.53 -6.81
CA ASP A 295 0.48 3.17 -6.26
C ASP A 295 1.68 2.31 -6.71
N PHE A 296 2.21 2.53 -7.92
CA PHE A 296 3.16 1.61 -8.56
C PHE A 296 4.50 2.23 -8.99
N ALA A 297 4.80 3.48 -8.60
CA ALA A 297 6.07 4.12 -8.97
C ALA A 297 7.30 3.26 -8.64
N TRP A 298 7.36 2.68 -7.43
CA TRP A 298 8.53 1.89 -7.02
C TRP A 298 8.73 0.62 -7.86
N PRO A 299 7.72 -0.27 -8.03
CA PRO A 299 7.82 -1.39 -8.97
C PRO A 299 8.17 -0.99 -10.41
N ILE A 300 7.63 0.14 -10.90
CA ILE A 300 7.90 0.62 -12.25
C ILE A 300 9.38 1.05 -12.39
N VAL A 301 9.92 1.78 -11.41
CA VAL A 301 11.34 2.16 -11.39
C VAL A 301 12.24 0.92 -11.32
N ARG A 302 11.87 -0.09 -10.51
CA ARG A 302 12.59 -1.38 -10.48
C ARG A 302 12.71 -1.98 -11.87
N HIS A 303 11.58 -2.18 -12.55
CA HIS A 303 11.56 -2.79 -13.87
C HIS A 303 12.27 -1.97 -14.93
N PHE A 304 12.23 -0.64 -14.80
CA PHE A 304 13.00 0.26 -15.65
C PHE A 304 14.52 0.08 -15.42
N PHE A 305 14.98 0.11 -14.18
CA PHE A 305 16.40 -0.03 -13.83
C PHE A 305 16.97 -1.42 -14.09
N GLU A 306 16.20 -2.49 -13.94
CA GLU A 306 16.58 -3.85 -14.34
C GLU A 306 17.04 -3.92 -15.82
N ARG A 307 16.50 -3.02 -16.65
CA ARG A 307 16.80 -2.95 -18.08
C ARG A 307 17.89 -1.93 -18.42
N THR A 308 17.92 -0.80 -17.72
CA THR A 308 18.79 0.33 -18.07
C THR A 308 20.09 0.39 -17.25
N ILE A 309 20.03 0.17 -15.93
CA ILE A 309 21.15 0.47 -15.02
C ILE A 309 21.71 -0.77 -14.34
N TYR A 310 20.85 -1.69 -13.87
CA TYR A 310 21.27 -2.82 -13.02
C TYR A 310 22.19 -3.81 -13.72
N ARG A 311 22.19 -3.84 -15.05
CA ARG A 311 23.15 -4.61 -15.85
C ARG A 311 24.60 -4.17 -15.65
N ASN A 312 24.83 -2.93 -15.21
CA ASN A 312 26.15 -2.34 -15.00
C ASN A 312 26.58 -2.34 -13.51
N ILE A 313 25.75 -2.89 -12.62
CA ILE A 313 26.05 -3.00 -11.19
C ILE A 313 26.96 -4.21 -10.95
N ARG A 314 27.97 -4.03 -10.10
CA ARG A 314 28.95 -5.06 -9.75
C ARG A 314 28.86 -5.38 -8.26
N VAL A 315 28.82 -6.67 -7.93
CA VAL A 315 28.95 -7.14 -6.55
C VAL A 315 30.40 -7.58 -6.33
N LYS A 316 31.02 -7.13 -5.25
CA LYS A 316 32.36 -7.56 -4.83
C LYS A 316 32.28 -8.33 -3.51
N HIS A 317 33.08 -9.38 -3.42
CA HIS A 317 33.27 -10.12 -2.19
C HIS A 317 34.41 -9.48 -1.39
N GLU A 318 34.09 -8.99 -0.20
CA GLU A 318 35.03 -8.36 0.72
C GLU A 318 35.07 -9.13 2.05
N PRO A 319 36.14 -8.97 2.86
CA PRO A 319 36.24 -9.65 4.14
C PRO A 319 35.04 -9.42 5.07
N ALA A 320 34.48 -8.20 5.02
CA ALA A 320 33.33 -7.77 5.82
C ALA A 320 31.96 -8.19 5.25
N GLY A 321 31.89 -8.79 4.05
CA GLY A 321 30.61 -9.14 3.41
C GLY A 321 30.60 -8.86 1.91
N LEU A 322 29.39 -8.76 1.33
CA LEU A 322 29.21 -8.29 -0.04
C LEU A 322 29.13 -6.77 -0.07
N SER A 323 29.69 -6.18 -1.13
CA SER A 323 29.63 -4.75 -1.40
C SER A 323 29.17 -4.52 -2.83
N ILE A 324 28.25 -3.57 -3.01
CA ILE A 324 27.63 -3.27 -4.31
C ILE A 324 28.23 -1.99 -4.86
N TYR A 325 28.70 -2.06 -6.11
CA TYR A 325 29.38 -0.99 -6.81
C TYR A 325 28.64 -0.60 -8.08
N LYS A 326 28.58 0.71 -8.32
CA LYS A 326 28.33 1.29 -9.65
C LYS A 326 29.64 1.92 -10.10
N GLU A 327 30.26 1.33 -11.13
CA GLU A 327 31.61 1.67 -11.56
C GLU A 327 32.66 1.60 -10.42
N LYS A 328 33.17 2.75 -9.96
CA LYS A 328 34.13 2.87 -8.85
C LYS A 328 33.48 3.22 -7.52
N LEU A 329 32.23 3.68 -7.51
CA LEU A 329 31.51 4.10 -6.31
C LEU A 329 30.91 2.89 -5.60
N CYS A 330 31.24 2.72 -4.31
CA CYS A 330 30.55 1.78 -3.43
C CYS A 330 29.21 2.40 -3.03
N LEU A 331 28.11 1.74 -3.34
CA LEU A 331 26.76 2.19 -2.98
C LEU A 331 26.34 1.67 -1.60
N VAL A 332 26.72 0.43 -1.29
CA VAL A 332 26.46 -0.22 0.00
C VAL A 332 27.50 -1.33 0.22
N GLY A 333 27.95 -1.52 1.46
CA GLY A 333 28.95 -2.54 1.81
C GLY A 333 28.61 -3.25 3.12
N GLY A 334 29.29 -4.37 3.37
CA GLY A 334 29.10 -5.17 4.59
C GLY A 334 27.81 -5.99 4.62
N LEU A 335 27.26 -6.33 3.45
CA LEU A 335 26.04 -7.13 3.34
C LEU A 335 26.31 -8.62 3.60
N PRO A 336 25.28 -9.41 4.00
CA PRO A 336 25.39 -10.85 4.12
C PRO A 336 25.97 -11.49 2.85
N LYS A 337 26.73 -12.59 3.01
CA LYS A 337 27.40 -13.29 1.90
C LYS A 337 26.45 -14.04 0.94
N ASP A 338 25.15 -13.90 1.14
CA ASP A 338 24.12 -14.46 0.26
C ASP A 338 23.85 -13.50 -0.90
N GLU A 339 24.54 -13.74 -2.01
CA GLU A 339 24.39 -12.93 -3.22
C GLU A 339 22.97 -13.06 -3.83
N ARG A 340 22.29 -14.19 -3.63
CA ARG A 340 20.93 -14.40 -4.17
C ARG A 340 19.91 -13.54 -3.42
N ALA A 341 19.99 -13.51 -2.09
CA ALA A 341 19.17 -12.62 -1.28
C ALA A 341 19.44 -11.14 -1.64
N LEU A 342 20.72 -10.79 -1.86
CA LEU A 342 21.12 -9.46 -2.31
C LEU A 342 20.47 -9.08 -3.65
N TRP A 343 20.51 -9.95 -4.66
CA TRP A 343 19.89 -9.66 -5.96
C TRP A 343 18.37 -9.52 -5.88
N ILE A 344 17.70 -10.25 -4.98
CA ILE A 344 16.25 -10.12 -4.74
C ILE A 344 15.92 -8.75 -4.13
N GLN A 345 16.75 -8.27 -3.21
CA GLN A 345 16.59 -7.01 -2.47
C GLN A 345 17.33 -5.83 -3.10
N LEU A 346 17.97 -6.02 -4.27
CA LEU A 346 18.85 -5.02 -4.88
C LEU A 346 18.17 -3.67 -5.00
N HIS A 347 16.93 -3.67 -5.49
CA HIS A 347 16.17 -2.44 -5.69
C HIS A 347 15.92 -1.70 -4.38
N ASP A 348 15.59 -2.41 -3.30
CA ASP A 348 15.32 -1.79 -2.01
C ASP A 348 16.62 -1.31 -1.33
N LEU A 349 17.76 -1.95 -1.62
CA LEU A 349 19.07 -1.57 -1.08
C LEU A 349 19.67 -0.34 -1.76
N ILE A 350 19.61 -0.26 -3.10
CA ILE A 350 20.35 0.76 -3.88
C ILE A 350 19.48 1.54 -4.87
N GLY A 351 18.21 1.17 -5.04
CA GLY A 351 17.32 1.80 -6.03
C GLY A 351 17.15 3.29 -5.78
N TRP A 352 17.11 3.72 -4.51
CA TRP A 352 16.83 5.11 -4.17
C TRP A 352 18.02 6.01 -4.49
N VAL A 353 19.24 5.60 -4.13
CA VAL A 353 20.44 6.35 -4.51
C VAL A 353 20.60 6.39 -6.03
N ILE A 354 20.34 5.29 -6.74
CA ILE A 354 20.40 5.27 -8.21
C ILE A 354 19.35 6.20 -8.81
N PHE A 355 18.13 6.21 -8.28
CA PHE A 355 17.08 7.12 -8.70
C PHE A 355 17.50 8.58 -8.57
N LEU A 356 18.04 8.99 -7.41
CA LEU A 356 18.52 10.35 -7.20
C LEU A 356 19.70 10.71 -8.11
N GLN A 357 20.62 9.78 -8.34
CA GLN A 357 21.73 9.97 -9.28
C GLN A 357 21.24 10.22 -10.71
N GLU A 358 20.26 9.44 -11.18
CA GLU A 358 19.66 9.63 -12.51
C GLU A 358 18.96 10.98 -12.59
N VAL A 359 18.03 11.22 -11.69
CA VAL A 359 17.13 12.38 -11.72
C VAL A 359 17.91 13.69 -11.61
N TRP A 360 18.93 13.76 -10.74
CA TRP A 360 19.80 14.94 -10.60
C TRP A 360 21.03 14.97 -11.52
N GLY A 361 21.24 13.95 -12.37
CA GLY A 361 22.39 13.91 -13.30
C GLY A 361 23.74 13.81 -12.59
N CYS A 362 23.78 13.10 -11.46
CA CYS A 362 24.92 13.03 -10.55
C CYS A 362 25.38 11.57 -10.35
N PRO A 363 25.90 10.87 -11.38
CA PRO A 363 26.08 9.40 -11.39
C PRO A 363 27.07 8.86 -10.35
N ASN A 364 27.97 9.70 -9.83
CA ASN A 364 29.05 9.32 -8.92
C ASN A 364 28.89 9.90 -7.50
N VAL A 365 27.68 10.31 -7.14
CA VAL A 365 27.37 10.92 -5.84
C VAL A 365 26.76 9.87 -4.91
N SER A 366 27.25 9.78 -3.67
CA SER A 366 26.69 8.88 -2.65
C SER A 366 25.40 9.44 -2.05
N LEU A 367 24.59 8.56 -1.45
CA LEU A 367 23.28 8.91 -0.92
C LEU A 367 23.33 10.10 0.07
N GLU A 368 24.33 10.13 0.94
CA GLU A 368 24.51 11.17 1.96
C GLU A 368 24.61 12.57 1.37
N HIS A 369 25.16 12.76 0.17
CA HIS A 369 25.30 14.08 -0.43
C HIS A 369 23.98 14.63 -1.02
N PHE A 370 22.96 13.77 -1.18
CA PHE A 370 21.62 14.21 -1.56
C PHE A 370 20.79 14.67 -0.36
N TYR A 371 21.30 14.50 0.87
CA TYR A 371 20.64 14.92 2.09
C TYR A 371 21.61 15.77 2.92
N LEU A 372 21.25 17.02 3.24
CA LEU A 372 22.06 17.85 4.12
C LEU A 372 21.98 17.30 5.56
N ASP A 373 22.76 16.28 5.87
CA ASP A 373 23.03 15.87 7.24
C ASP A 373 24.46 16.26 7.61
N ARG A 374 24.66 17.56 7.89
CA ARG A 374 25.78 18.00 8.71
C ARG A 374 25.44 17.75 10.18
N GLY A 375 25.17 16.49 10.53
CA GLY A 375 24.84 16.11 11.90
C GLY A 375 25.95 16.50 12.86
N ASN A 376 25.55 16.90 14.08
CA ASN A 376 26.38 17.18 15.25
C ASN A 376 27.35 16.03 15.61
N LYS A 377 28.40 15.82 14.83
CA LYS A 377 29.60 15.15 15.33
C LYS A 377 30.51 16.23 15.92
N PRO A 378 31.04 16.05 17.15
CA PRO A 378 32.19 16.83 17.59
C PRO A 378 33.24 16.76 16.49
N GLN A 379 34.07 17.79 16.36
CA GLN A 379 35.28 17.75 15.56
C GLN A 379 36.24 16.65 16.08
N GLU A 380 35.87 15.38 15.94
CA GLU A 380 36.84 14.30 15.95
C GLU A 380 37.65 14.49 14.67
N LYS A 381 38.95 14.71 14.90
CA LYS A 381 40.02 14.77 13.93
C LYS A 381 40.04 13.47 13.11
N PHE A 382 39.10 13.31 12.19
CA PHE A 382 39.36 12.52 11.00
C PHE A 382 40.29 13.36 10.13
N THR A 383 41.59 13.13 10.30
CA THR A 383 42.62 13.43 9.30
C THR A 383 42.39 12.53 8.08
N TYR A 384 41.25 12.70 7.43
CA TYR A 384 41.13 12.50 6.01
C TYR A 384 40.70 13.88 5.51
N ARG A 385 41.68 14.67 5.04
CA ARG A 385 41.36 15.79 4.16
C ARG A 385 40.41 15.18 3.12
N PRO A 386 39.18 15.70 2.94
CA PRO A 386 38.46 15.34 1.74
C PRO A 386 39.44 15.69 0.63
N GLN A 387 39.85 14.69 -0.15
CA GLN A 387 40.05 15.00 -1.54
C GLN A 387 38.68 15.50 -1.97
N ILE A 388 38.52 16.82 -1.84
CA ILE A 388 37.60 17.60 -2.62
C ILE A 388 37.96 17.12 -4.02
N PHE A 389 37.22 16.16 -4.54
CA PHE A 389 37.03 16.06 -5.96
C PHE A 389 36.33 17.38 -6.28
N LEU A 390 37.15 18.43 -6.44
CA LEU A 390 36.91 19.45 -7.43
C LEU A 390 36.49 18.62 -8.62
N PHE A 391 35.24 18.75 -9.04
CA PHE A 391 34.80 18.23 -10.31
C PHE A 391 35.93 18.53 -11.31
N GLU A 392 36.72 17.53 -11.71
CA GLU A 392 37.66 17.64 -12.82
C GLU A 392 36.77 17.74 -14.05
N GLY A 393 36.29 18.95 -14.29
CA GLY A 393 35.12 19.19 -15.12
C GLY A 393 34.23 20.35 -14.66
N SER A 394 34.57 21.12 -13.61
CA SER A 394 33.88 22.41 -13.37
C SER A 394 34.18 23.37 -14.52
N LYS A 395 33.44 23.24 -15.62
CA LYS A 395 33.17 24.36 -16.53
C LYS A 395 32.79 25.53 -15.64
N LYS A 396 33.48 26.67 -15.79
CA LYS A 396 33.28 27.93 -15.03
C LYS A 396 31.83 28.02 -14.53
N ALA A 397 31.62 27.86 -13.22
CA ALA A 397 30.30 27.89 -12.62
C ALA A 397 29.62 29.22 -12.99
N THR A 398 28.52 29.13 -13.72
CA THR A 398 27.74 30.31 -14.11
C THR A 398 26.97 30.76 -12.88
N ARG A 399 27.33 31.92 -12.31
CA ARG A 399 26.61 32.49 -11.16
C ARG A 399 25.34 33.17 -11.64
N TYR A 400 24.20 32.77 -11.10
CA TYR A 400 22.91 33.42 -11.34
C TYR A 400 22.60 34.39 -10.20
N CYS A 401 22.22 35.63 -10.52
CA CYS A 401 21.70 36.57 -9.53
C CYS A 401 20.18 36.42 -9.47
N VAL A 402 19.65 36.06 -8.30
CA VAL A 402 18.20 36.08 -8.05
C VAL A 402 17.87 37.29 -7.20
N ASN A 403 17.04 38.17 -7.76
CA ASN A 403 16.61 39.42 -7.12
C ASN A 403 15.15 39.36 -6.63
N ASP A 404 14.38 38.35 -7.08
CA ASP A 404 13.00 38.13 -6.67
C ASP A 404 12.92 37.04 -5.59
N SER A 405 11.80 36.99 -4.87
CA SER A 405 11.56 35.95 -3.86
C SER A 405 11.19 34.59 -4.45
N TRP A 406 11.29 34.40 -5.77
CA TRP A 406 10.84 33.19 -6.48
C TRP A 406 11.88 32.63 -7.45
N LEU A 407 12.02 31.31 -7.44
CA LEU A 407 12.88 30.54 -8.34
C LEU A 407 12.14 29.28 -8.80
N ILE A 408 12.22 28.94 -10.08
CA ILE A 408 11.74 27.67 -10.61
C ILE A 408 12.94 26.77 -10.87
N VAL A 409 12.91 25.57 -10.30
CA VAL A 409 13.96 24.55 -10.47
C VAL A 409 13.35 23.34 -11.16
N GLU A 410 13.76 23.12 -12.42
CA GLU A 410 13.48 21.87 -13.12
C GLU A 410 14.57 20.87 -12.80
N VAL A 411 14.17 19.74 -12.23
CA VAL A 411 15.08 18.68 -11.78
C VAL A 411 15.95 18.13 -12.90
N SER A 412 15.41 18.03 -14.12
CA SER A 412 16.14 17.53 -15.27
C SER A 412 17.18 18.50 -15.85
N LYS A 413 17.27 19.74 -15.34
CA LYS A 413 18.26 20.75 -15.76
C LYS A 413 19.44 20.81 -14.79
N ASP A 414 20.57 21.34 -15.26
CA ASP A 414 21.74 21.55 -14.42
C ASP A 414 21.51 22.73 -13.47
N ILE A 415 21.91 22.56 -12.21
CA ILE A 415 21.81 23.59 -11.17
C ILE A 415 23.20 24.14 -10.89
N SER A 416 23.32 25.47 -10.95
CA SER A 416 24.55 26.21 -10.61
C SER A 416 24.40 26.96 -9.30
N ASP A 417 25.54 27.33 -8.70
CA ASP A 417 25.57 28.22 -7.53
C ASP A 417 24.91 29.57 -7.85
N MET A 418 24.12 30.07 -6.91
CA MET A 418 23.32 31.28 -7.09
C MET A 418 23.71 32.33 -6.08
N ARG A 419 23.83 33.58 -6.53
CA ARG A 419 23.93 34.73 -5.64
C ARG A 419 22.53 35.21 -5.31
N VAL A 420 22.18 35.20 -4.04
CA VAL A 420 20.83 35.54 -3.57
C VAL A 420 20.91 36.80 -2.72
N SER A 421 20.06 37.78 -3.05
CA SER A 421 20.04 39.08 -2.37
C SER A 421 18.89 39.25 -1.38
N CYS A 422 17.92 38.34 -1.39
CA CYS A 422 16.79 38.28 -0.47
C CYS A 422 17.11 37.41 0.77
N PRO A 423 16.49 37.70 1.94
CA PRO A 423 16.69 36.92 3.17
C PRO A 423 16.11 35.51 3.10
N GLU A 424 15.17 35.27 2.18
CA GLU A 424 14.57 33.99 1.88
C GLU A 424 14.17 33.91 0.41
N ILE A 425 14.14 32.70 -0.12
CA ILE A 425 13.76 32.42 -1.51
C ILE A 425 12.73 31.29 -1.56
N ASN A 426 11.64 31.49 -2.30
CA ASN A 426 10.66 30.46 -2.57
C ASN A 426 11.07 29.72 -3.84
N VAL A 427 11.20 28.41 -3.75
CA VAL A 427 11.62 27.56 -4.85
C VAL A 427 10.47 26.66 -5.25
N LEU A 428 9.96 26.84 -6.48
CA LEU A 428 9.03 25.93 -7.14
C LEU A 428 9.82 24.80 -7.79
N LEU A 429 9.61 23.57 -7.33
CA LEU A 429 10.20 22.37 -7.91
C LEU A 429 9.33 21.85 -9.05
N THR A 430 9.93 21.63 -10.22
CA THR A 430 9.30 20.93 -11.35
C THR A 430 10.08 19.68 -11.74
N VAL A 431 9.35 18.65 -12.18
CA VAL A 431 9.90 17.38 -12.66
C VAL A 431 9.27 17.08 -14.01
N GLY A 432 10.08 17.05 -15.07
CA GLY A 432 9.55 16.87 -16.42
C GLY A 432 8.61 18.00 -16.87
N GLY A 433 8.70 19.17 -16.22
CA GLY A 433 7.83 20.33 -16.39
C GLY A 433 6.54 20.32 -15.56
N ALA A 434 6.24 19.25 -14.83
CA ALA A 434 5.13 19.21 -13.88
C ALA A 434 5.53 19.80 -12.53
N ALA A 435 4.68 20.62 -11.92
CA ALA A 435 4.94 21.23 -10.62
C ALA A 435 4.71 20.22 -9.49
N VAL A 436 5.75 20.01 -8.67
CA VAL A 436 5.69 19.09 -7.52
C VAL A 436 5.29 19.83 -6.24
N GLY A 437 5.77 21.07 -6.08
CA GLY A 437 5.47 21.91 -4.93
C GLY A 437 6.49 23.02 -4.74
N ALA A 438 6.24 23.89 -3.77
CA ALA A 438 7.11 25.01 -3.43
C ALA A 438 7.71 24.87 -2.04
N VAL A 439 8.95 25.32 -1.87
CA VAL A 439 9.68 25.30 -0.59
C VAL A 439 10.30 26.68 -0.36
N THR A 440 10.16 27.22 0.85
CA THR A 440 10.82 28.46 1.24
C THR A 440 12.14 28.15 1.92
N ILE A 441 13.21 28.75 1.41
CA ILE A 441 14.58 28.51 1.84
C ILE A 441 15.11 29.80 2.49
N PRO A 442 15.44 29.79 3.78
CA PRO A 442 16.11 30.91 4.43
C PRO A 442 17.56 31.01 3.92
N ILE A 443 18.03 32.23 3.71
CA ILE A 443 19.34 32.51 3.13
C ILE A 443 20.26 33.07 4.22
N THR A 444 21.27 32.29 4.62
CA THR A 444 22.22 32.65 5.68
C THR A 444 23.52 33.29 5.18
N GLY A 445 23.64 33.54 3.88
CA GLY A 445 24.81 34.15 3.22
C GLY A 445 24.46 34.69 1.83
N ASP A 446 25.42 35.19 1.05
CA ASP A 446 25.12 35.75 -0.28
C ASP A 446 25.09 34.71 -1.41
N ILE A 447 25.47 33.45 -1.12
CA ILE A 447 25.53 32.37 -2.10
C ILE A 447 24.74 31.16 -1.59
N LEU A 448 23.74 30.73 -2.36
CA LEU A 448 23.08 29.44 -2.25
C LEU A 448 23.78 28.43 -3.16
N ARG A 449 24.35 27.38 -2.58
CA ARG A 449 25.10 26.38 -3.36
C ARG A 449 24.16 25.43 -4.08
N ALA A 450 24.56 24.99 -5.28
CA ALA A 450 23.78 24.03 -6.06
C ALA A 450 23.51 22.71 -5.31
N GLU A 451 24.50 22.24 -4.54
CA GLU A 451 24.41 21.04 -3.70
C GLU A 451 23.41 21.22 -2.55
N GLU A 452 23.47 22.37 -1.88
CA GLU A 452 22.55 22.72 -0.79
C GLU A 452 21.11 22.79 -1.29
N LEU A 453 20.89 23.47 -2.42
CA LEU A 453 19.58 23.55 -3.06
C LEU A 453 19.05 22.16 -3.45
N ARG A 454 19.86 21.31 -4.09
CA ARG A 454 19.45 19.93 -4.44
C ARG A 454 19.03 19.13 -3.23
N ALA A 455 19.78 19.22 -2.14
CA ALA A 455 19.52 18.43 -0.96
C ALA A 455 18.30 18.94 -0.17
N ILE A 456 18.07 20.26 -0.12
CA ILE A 456 16.82 20.83 0.42
C ILE A 456 15.62 20.33 -0.39
N LEU A 457 15.70 20.40 -1.72
CA LEU A 457 14.61 19.99 -2.61
C LEU A 457 14.36 18.47 -2.56
N THR A 458 15.42 17.66 -2.50
CA THR A 458 15.31 16.19 -2.35
C THR A 458 14.66 15.82 -1.04
N LYS A 459 15.07 16.46 0.06
CA LYS A 459 14.48 16.24 1.38
C LYS A 459 13.02 16.67 1.43
N ALA A 460 12.70 17.84 0.86
CA ALA A 460 11.36 18.39 0.89
C ALA A 460 10.38 17.58 0.02
N SER A 461 10.82 17.07 -1.14
CA SER A 461 10.00 16.30 -2.09
C SER A 461 9.83 14.82 -1.72
N GLY A 462 10.79 14.21 -1.03
CA GLY A 462 10.69 12.82 -0.59
C GLY A 462 10.35 11.86 -1.74
N PHE A 463 9.48 10.88 -1.47
CA PHE A 463 9.07 9.88 -2.47
C PHE A 463 8.19 10.47 -3.58
N GLU A 464 7.63 11.66 -3.39
CA GLU A 464 6.83 12.33 -4.43
C GLU A 464 7.66 12.66 -5.68
N LEU A 465 8.96 12.93 -5.49
CA LEU A 465 9.91 13.06 -6.58
C LEU A 465 9.90 11.84 -7.52
N CYS A 466 9.78 10.63 -6.95
CA CYS A 466 9.70 9.37 -7.69
C CYS A 466 8.39 9.23 -8.47
N ARG A 467 7.26 9.53 -7.82
CA ARG A 467 5.94 9.45 -8.46
C ARG A 467 5.86 10.35 -9.68
N VAL A 468 6.22 11.63 -9.53
CA VAL A 468 6.16 12.57 -10.66
C VAL A 468 7.21 12.22 -11.73
N ALA A 469 8.39 11.74 -11.34
CA ALA A 469 9.40 11.28 -12.30
C ALA A 469 8.94 10.05 -13.11
N VAL A 470 8.22 9.12 -12.49
CA VAL A 470 7.60 7.97 -13.18
C VAL A 470 6.50 8.45 -14.11
N ARG A 471 5.59 9.30 -13.62
CA ARG A 471 4.47 9.86 -14.36
C ARG A 471 4.93 10.59 -15.63
N GLU A 472 5.92 11.47 -15.50
CA GLU A 472 6.40 12.30 -16.61
C GLU A 472 7.50 11.64 -17.43
N GLY A 473 8.27 10.71 -16.85
CA GLY A 473 9.49 10.15 -17.43
C GLY A 473 9.34 8.75 -18.03
N ILE A 474 8.45 7.91 -17.47
CA ILE A 474 8.35 6.48 -17.82
C ILE A 474 6.98 6.11 -18.37
N LEU A 475 5.90 6.51 -17.72
CA LEU A 475 4.54 6.16 -18.15
C LEU A 475 4.26 6.67 -19.56
N GLY A 476 3.58 5.86 -20.38
CA GLY A 476 3.21 6.27 -21.73
C GLY A 476 4.36 6.19 -22.75
N LYS A 477 5.55 5.74 -22.34
CA LYS A 477 6.77 5.83 -23.15
C LYS A 477 7.44 4.48 -23.31
N SER A 478 7.84 4.19 -24.54
CA SER A 478 8.60 2.97 -24.84
C SER A 478 9.90 2.92 -24.05
N VAL A 479 10.19 1.76 -23.50
CA VAL A 479 11.45 1.45 -22.78
C VAL A 479 12.50 0.80 -23.68
N THR A 480 12.21 0.63 -24.98
CA THR A 480 13.21 0.20 -25.97
C THR A 480 14.19 1.31 -26.36
N ASP A 481 13.83 2.57 -26.09
CA ASP A 481 14.67 3.73 -26.32
C ASP A 481 15.78 3.82 -25.25
N PRO A 482 17.08 3.92 -25.64
CA PRO A 482 18.22 3.97 -24.70
C PRO A 482 18.30 5.22 -23.81
N LEU A 483 17.34 6.15 -23.88
CA LEU A 483 17.32 7.36 -23.06
C LEU A 483 17.31 7.08 -21.55
N SER A 484 18.16 7.81 -20.83
CA SER A 484 18.16 7.86 -19.37
C SER A 484 16.86 8.45 -18.82
N LEU A 485 16.59 8.27 -17.53
CA LEU A 485 15.43 8.88 -16.90
C LEU A 485 15.50 10.42 -16.99
N ARG A 486 16.69 11.01 -16.81
CA ARG A 486 16.91 12.45 -16.90
C ARG A 486 16.63 13.00 -18.30
N ASP A 487 17.05 12.29 -19.34
CA ASP A 487 16.80 12.69 -20.73
C ASP A 487 15.30 12.64 -21.05
N ARG A 488 14.61 11.58 -20.59
CA ARG A 488 13.15 11.44 -20.73
C ARG A 488 12.39 12.56 -20.04
N LEU A 489 12.81 12.96 -18.85
CA LEU A 489 12.27 14.11 -18.13
C LEU A 489 12.57 15.43 -18.86
N SER A 490 13.79 15.60 -19.36
CA SER A 490 14.18 16.79 -20.13
C SER A 490 13.35 16.95 -21.41
N GLN A 491 13.05 15.86 -22.11
CA GLN A 491 12.15 15.86 -23.27
C GLN A 491 10.71 16.23 -22.87
N SER A 492 10.21 15.71 -21.75
CA SER A 492 8.91 16.10 -21.21
C SER A 492 8.83 17.59 -20.91
N ALA A 493 9.84 18.13 -20.24
CA ALA A 493 9.95 19.55 -19.88
C ALA A 493 10.09 20.46 -21.11
N ALA A 494 10.81 20.02 -22.15
CA ALA A 494 10.95 20.77 -23.39
C ALA A 494 9.63 20.89 -24.17
N THR A 495 8.81 19.83 -24.12
CA THR A 495 7.48 19.82 -24.76
C THR A 495 6.55 20.83 -24.11
N VAL A 496 6.61 20.98 -22.79
CA VAL A 496 5.81 21.93 -22.01
C VAL A 496 6.01 23.37 -22.46
N ASN A 497 7.28 23.79 -22.60
CA ASN A 497 7.63 25.18 -22.88
C ASN A 497 7.14 25.68 -24.26
N ARG A 498 6.80 24.79 -25.20
CA ARG A 498 6.32 25.17 -26.55
C ARG A 498 4.86 25.62 -26.58
N PHE A 499 4.01 25.15 -25.67
CA PHE A 499 2.56 25.42 -25.67
C PHE A 499 2.16 26.73 -24.97
N SER A 500 3.06 27.35 -24.20
CA SER A 500 2.82 28.59 -23.45
C SER A 500 2.57 29.86 -24.29
N LYS A 501 2.53 29.75 -25.63
CA LYS A 501 2.44 30.90 -26.54
C LYS A 501 1.02 31.23 -27.04
N ASP A 502 0.03 30.35 -26.86
CA ASP A 502 -1.33 30.54 -27.38
C ASP A 502 -2.33 30.85 -26.24
N GLY A 503 -2.94 32.04 -26.30
CA GLY A 503 -3.64 32.69 -25.18
C GLY A 503 -5.00 32.11 -24.80
N TYR A 504 -5.09 31.59 -23.57
CA TYR A 504 -6.35 31.35 -22.85
C TYR A 504 -6.63 32.48 -21.86
N SER A 505 -7.86 33.01 -21.85
CA SER A 505 -8.34 33.92 -20.82
C SER A 505 -8.98 33.13 -19.69
N LEU A 506 -8.42 33.19 -18.47
CA LEU A 506 -8.93 32.52 -17.28
C LEU A 506 -9.54 33.54 -16.33
N PHE A 507 -10.80 33.33 -15.94
CA PHE A 507 -11.49 34.18 -14.97
C PHE A 507 -11.34 33.56 -13.59
N THR A 508 -10.71 34.28 -12.66
CA THR A 508 -10.67 33.94 -11.24
C THR A 508 -11.86 34.59 -10.54
N PHE A 509 -12.50 33.87 -9.62
CA PHE A 509 -13.42 34.52 -8.68
C PHE A 509 -12.57 35.30 -7.66
N GLY A 510 -12.36 36.59 -7.93
CA GLY A 510 -12.07 37.55 -6.88
C GLY A 510 -10.61 37.88 -6.54
N ASN A 511 -9.64 37.82 -7.47
CA ASN A 511 -8.43 38.68 -7.43
C ASN A 511 -7.51 38.48 -8.65
N ASN A 512 -6.84 39.56 -9.09
CA ASN A 512 -5.83 39.59 -10.16
C ASN A 512 -4.53 38.89 -9.72
N ILE A 513 -4.30 37.66 -10.18
CA ILE A 513 -3.04 36.93 -9.98
C ILE A 513 -2.04 37.37 -11.07
N ARG A 514 -0.84 37.81 -10.68
CA ARG A 514 0.27 38.09 -11.62
C ARG A 514 0.95 36.77 -12.01
N ALA A 515 1.25 36.67 -13.30
CA ALA A 515 1.96 35.62 -14.01
C ALA A 515 3.31 35.24 -13.38
N LEU A 516 3.30 34.30 -12.44
CA LEU A 516 4.36 33.28 -12.35
C LEU A 516 3.81 32.00 -13.01
N ASP A 517 3.56 32.20 -14.30
CA ASP A 517 3.48 31.31 -15.46
C ASP A 517 3.26 29.81 -15.26
N TYR A 518 1.98 29.42 -15.37
CA TYR A 518 1.34 28.51 -16.35
C TYR A 518 2.05 27.28 -16.94
N ALA A 519 3.37 27.13 -16.81
CA ALA A 519 4.13 26.06 -17.45
C ALA A 519 3.64 24.66 -17.03
N ALA A 520 3.21 24.47 -15.77
CA ALA A 520 2.78 23.15 -15.31
C ALA A 520 1.38 22.71 -15.81
N CYS A 521 0.57 23.59 -16.41
CA CYS A 521 -0.79 23.28 -16.88
C CYS A 521 -0.82 22.58 -18.26
N LYS A 522 0.28 21.96 -18.68
CA LYS A 522 0.49 21.26 -19.98
C LYS A 522 -0.66 20.31 -20.36
N THR A 523 -1.36 19.76 -19.39
CA THR A 523 -2.30 18.63 -19.51
C THR A 523 -3.75 19.00 -19.14
N LEU A 524 -4.01 20.24 -18.73
CA LEU A 524 -5.34 20.68 -18.30
C LEU A 524 -6.19 21.17 -19.49
N ILE A 525 -6.54 20.16 -20.27
CA ILE A 525 -7.79 19.98 -21.00
C ILE A 525 -7.89 20.66 -22.39
N PRO A 526 -8.06 19.88 -23.48
CA PRO A 526 -8.35 20.42 -24.82
C PRO A 526 -9.74 21.07 -24.96
N ASP A 527 -10.56 21.09 -23.90
CA ASP A 527 -11.95 21.56 -23.90
C ASP A 527 -12.13 22.80 -23.03
N THR A 528 -12.92 23.76 -23.52
CA THR A 528 -13.18 25.07 -22.90
C THR A 528 -14.24 25.07 -21.78
N TYR A 529 -14.55 23.93 -21.12
CA TYR A 529 -15.70 23.85 -20.18
C TYR A 529 -15.42 23.07 -18.88
N ASN A 530 -14.25 23.26 -18.26
CA ASN A 530 -13.90 22.54 -17.03
C ASN A 530 -13.73 23.49 -15.83
N LEU A 531 -14.15 23.02 -14.66
CA LEU A 531 -13.81 23.59 -13.38
C LEU A 531 -12.52 22.94 -12.88
N ILE A 532 -11.51 23.74 -12.55
CA ILE A 532 -10.23 23.25 -12.07
C ILE A 532 -10.02 23.73 -10.63
N LEU A 533 -9.94 22.77 -9.72
CA LEU A 533 -9.53 22.98 -8.34
C LEU A 533 -8.02 22.83 -8.29
N GLY A 534 -7.32 23.85 -7.81
CA GLY A 534 -5.89 23.75 -7.61
C GLY A 534 -5.55 23.27 -6.20
N ARG A 535 -4.26 23.20 -5.91
CA ARG A 535 -3.76 22.71 -4.63
C ARG A 535 -4.17 23.60 -3.45
N ASN A 536 -4.67 23.01 -2.37
CA ASN A 536 -4.82 23.71 -1.09
C ASN A 536 -3.44 24.03 -0.49
N THR A 537 -3.28 25.25 -0.03
CA THR A 537 -2.00 25.97 0.00
C THR A 537 -1.12 25.64 1.20
N TYR A 538 0.17 25.44 0.91
CA TYR A 538 1.34 25.38 1.82
C TYR A 538 1.56 24.08 2.62
N GLY A 539 2.81 23.59 2.64
CA GLY A 539 3.25 22.45 3.46
C GLY A 539 4.37 21.60 2.84
N LEU A 540 4.75 20.51 3.53
CA LEU A 540 5.61 19.44 2.98
C LEU A 540 5.03 18.96 1.65
N ILE A 541 5.90 18.68 0.67
CA ILE A 541 5.50 18.01 -0.56
C ILE A 541 5.10 16.58 -0.16
N GLY A 542 3.80 16.36 0.06
CA GLY A 542 3.23 15.10 0.49
C GLY A 542 2.35 14.43 -0.57
N THR A 543 1.75 13.28 -0.23
CA THR A 543 1.00 12.39 -1.13
C THR A 543 -0.21 13.02 -1.84
N SER A 544 -0.65 14.21 -1.40
CA SER A 544 -1.70 14.99 -2.07
C SER A 544 -1.22 15.71 -3.33
N ALA A 545 0.08 15.72 -3.63
CA ALA A 545 0.67 16.35 -4.83
C ALA A 545 0.54 15.51 -6.12
N SER A 546 0.20 14.22 -6.02
CA SER A 546 -0.15 13.32 -7.14
C SER A 546 -1.53 12.72 -6.89
N ARG A 547 -2.56 13.57 -6.85
CA ARG A 547 -3.98 13.17 -6.79
C ARG A 547 -4.80 13.91 -7.84
N TRP A 548 -4.43 13.80 -9.09
CA TRP A 548 -5.30 14.17 -10.19
C TRP A 548 -6.57 13.32 -10.13
N THR A 549 -7.72 13.97 -10.19
CA THR A 549 -9.01 13.30 -10.06
C THR A 549 -10.11 14.09 -10.75
N THR A 550 -11.16 13.39 -11.14
CA THR A 550 -12.39 13.95 -11.67
C THR A 550 -13.53 13.76 -10.69
N LEU A 551 -14.33 14.80 -10.52
CA LEU A 551 -15.57 14.76 -9.74
C LEU A 551 -16.78 14.91 -10.68
N PRO A 552 -17.95 14.35 -10.32
CA PRO A 552 -19.17 14.47 -11.13
C PRO A 552 -19.52 15.94 -11.38
N ALA A 553 -19.70 16.34 -12.64
CA ALA A 553 -19.93 17.74 -12.99
C ALA A 553 -21.18 18.35 -12.31
N VAL A 554 -22.18 17.52 -12.00
CA VAL A 554 -23.40 17.95 -11.31
C VAL A 554 -23.16 18.48 -9.89
N THR A 555 -22.04 18.14 -9.24
CA THR A 555 -21.69 18.62 -7.90
C THR A 555 -20.89 19.92 -7.92
N GLU A 556 -20.87 20.63 -9.05
CA GLU A 556 -20.11 21.88 -9.24
C GLU A 556 -20.37 22.90 -8.14
N LYS A 557 -21.64 23.13 -7.81
CA LYS A 557 -22.02 24.10 -6.78
C LYS A 557 -21.46 23.70 -5.41
N ASP A 558 -21.69 22.45 -5.01
CA ASP A 558 -21.28 21.93 -3.70
C ASP A 558 -19.76 22.06 -3.51
N ILE A 559 -18.99 21.77 -4.56
CA ILE A 559 -17.53 21.89 -4.58
C ILE A 559 -17.05 23.33 -4.54
N ILE A 560 -17.69 24.24 -5.29
CA ILE A 560 -17.35 25.67 -5.24
C ILE A 560 -17.62 26.23 -3.85
N ASP A 561 -18.77 25.92 -3.26
CA ASP A 561 -19.14 26.37 -1.92
C ASP A 561 -18.14 25.85 -0.88
N ALA A 562 -17.76 24.57 -0.96
CA ALA A 562 -16.75 23.98 -0.10
C ALA A 562 -15.38 24.66 -0.22
N ALA A 563 -14.89 24.87 -1.44
CA ALA A 563 -13.62 25.51 -1.68
C ALA A 563 -13.62 26.97 -1.19
N LEU A 564 -14.67 27.75 -1.48
CA LEU A 564 -14.81 29.13 -0.99
C LEU A 564 -14.83 29.20 0.55
N ALA A 565 -15.60 28.33 1.21
CA ALA A 565 -15.68 28.26 2.67
C ALA A 565 -14.33 27.97 3.34
N ASN A 566 -13.46 27.23 2.64
CA ASN A 566 -12.15 26.81 3.14
C ASN A 566 -11.01 27.71 2.63
N GLY A 567 -11.34 28.82 1.95
CA GLY A 567 -10.35 29.76 1.41
C GLY A 567 -9.52 29.19 0.25
N GLU A 568 -10.04 28.17 -0.43
CA GLU A 568 -9.37 27.49 -1.53
C GLU A 568 -9.64 28.21 -2.86
N PRO A 569 -8.59 28.45 -3.64
CA PRO A 569 -8.69 29.09 -4.96
C PRO A 569 -9.21 28.11 -6.03
N ILE A 570 -10.02 28.64 -6.94
CA ILE A 570 -10.68 27.90 -8.02
C ILE A 570 -10.46 28.63 -9.34
N VAL A 571 -10.20 27.88 -10.40
CA VAL A 571 -10.10 28.41 -11.77
C VAL A 571 -11.14 27.77 -12.68
N ARG A 572 -11.76 28.59 -13.52
CA ARG A 572 -12.64 28.15 -14.59
C ARG A 572 -12.03 28.50 -15.95
N ALA A 573 -11.75 27.49 -16.77
CA ALA A 573 -11.38 27.67 -18.17
C ALA A 573 -12.64 28.11 -18.97
N SER A 574 -12.60 29.27 -19.64
CA SER A 574 -13.72 30.16 -20.00
C SER A 574 -14.75 29.65 -21.03
N SER A 575 -15.94 30.25 -21.26
CA SER A 575 -16.47 31.60 -20.92
C SER A 575 -18.00 31.59 -20.70
N GLN A 576 -18.54 32.73 -20.30
CA GLN A 576 -19.93 33.02 -19.91
C GLN A 576 -21.03 32.13 -20.55
N ASN A 577 -21.89 31.56 -19.69
CA ASN A 577 -23.14 30.83 -19.97
C ASN A 577 -23.08 29.34 -20.36
N GLY A 578 -21.94 28.66 -20.29
CA GLY A 578 -21.86 27.19 -20.49
C GLY A 578 -21.91 26.36 -19.19
N HIS A 579 -22.57 25.21 -19.22
CA HIS A 579 -22.53 24.21 -18.14
C HIS A 579 -21.14 23.56 -18.02
N THR A 580 -20.66 23.34 -16.80
CA THR A 580 -19.40 22.61 -16.55
C THR A 580 -19.54 21.18 -17.05
N LYS A 581 -18.58 20.74 -17.85
CA LYS A 581 -18.53 19.36 -18.35
C LYS A 581 -17.82 18.42 -17.39
N ARG A 582 -16.77 18.91 -16.71
CA ARG A 582 -15.95 18.14 -15.77
C ARG A 582 -15.39 19.04 -14.68
N ILE A 583 -15.30 18.50 -13.47
CA ILE A 583 -14.58 19.08 -12.35
C ILE A 583 -13.29 18.29 -12.18
N ILE A 584 -12.16 18.99 -12.16
CA ILE A 584 -10.84 18.38 -12.12
C ILE A 584 -10.09 18.98 -10.93
N HIS A 585 -9.57 18.11 -10.08
CA HIS A 585 -8.58 18.53 -9.09
C HIS A 585 -7.19 18.34 -9.71
N SER A 586 -6.44 19.44 -9.78
CA SER A 586 -5.09 19.49 -10.34
C SER A 586 -4.10 20.01 -9.30
N PRO A 587 -3.32 19.11 -8.66
CA PRO A 587 -2.32 19.51 -7.67
C PRO A 587 -1.16 20.34 -8.25
N ASP A 588 -0.94 20.27 -9.56
CA ASP A 588 0.10 21.00 -10.30
C ASP A 588 -0.23 22.52 -10.40
N LEU A 589 -1.47 22.91 -10.11
CA LEU A 589 -1.90 24.31 -10.08
C LEU A 589 -1.63 24.93 -8.70
N ILE A 590 -0.60 25.77 -8.62
CA ILE A 590 -0.10 26.41 -7.38
C ILE A 590 -0.42 27.91 -7.38
N TRP A 591 -0.88 28.42 -6.24
CA TRP A 591 -1.49 29.76 -6.14
C TRP A 591 -0.61 30.79 -5.44
N HIS A 592 -0.26 31.86 -6.15
CA HIS A 592 0.68 32.89 -5.70
C HIS A 592 0.19 33.74 -4.50
N GLN A 593 -1.11 34.05 -4.40
CA GLN A 593 -1.61 35.04 -3.41
C GLN A 593 -1.72 34.52 -1.97
N LEU A 594 -1.87 33.22 -1.78
CA LEU A 594 -1.92 32.60 -0.43
C LEU A 594 -0.53 32.51 0.21
N LEU A 595 0.53 32.65 -0.59
CA LEU A 595 1.93 32.55 -0.16
C LEU A 595 2.43 33.81 0.58
N GLN A 596 1.69 34.92 0.53
CA GLN A 596 2.07 36.19 1.17
C GLN A 596 1.40 36.44 2.53
N LYS A 597 0.39 35.66 2.92
CA LYS A 597 -0.46 35.94 4.10
C LYS A 597 -0.45 34.87 5.19
N GLN A 598 0.21 33.74 4.99
CA GLN A 598 0.20 32.64 5.95
C GLN A 598 1.59 32.41 6.53
N GLU A 599 1.69 32.38 7.86
CA GLU A 599 2.88 31.98 8.60
C GLU A 599 3.38 30.61 8.10
N PRO A 600 4.70 30.41 7.96
CA PRO A 600 5.25 29.18 7.41
C PRO A 600 4.80 27.96 8.21
N PHE A 601 4.33 26.93 7.49
CA PHE A 601 3.95 25.61 8.01
C PHE A 601 5.09 24.97 8.83
N PHE A 602 6.33 25.34 8.54
CA PHE A 602 7.47 25.12 9.41
C PHE A 602 7.66 26.35 10.28
N ASN A 603 6.98 26.39 11.43
CA ASN A 603 7.43 27.28 12.46
C ASN A 603 8.67 26.61 13.08
N PRO A 604 9.91 27.13 12.92
CA PRO A 604 11.05 26.68 13.72
C PRO A 604 10.76 26.81 15.23
N ASN A 605 9.69 27.54 15.61
CA ASN A 605 9.16 27.52 16.96
C ASN A 605 8.46 26.22 17.36
N ILE A 606 8.12 25.26 16.51
CA ILE A 606 7.66 23.92 16.97
C ILE A 606 8.86 23.17 17.55
N SER A 607 9.99 23.14 16.85
CA SER A 607 11.26 22.66 17.41
C SER A 607 11.67 23.45 18.66
N ARG A 608 11.42 24.78 18.71
CA ARG A 608 11.65 25.58 19.93
C ARG A 608 10.58 25.43 21.00
N LYS A 609 9.36 25.02 20.70
CA LYS A 609 8.26 24.78 21.67
C LYS A 609 8.48 23.42 22.31
N ILE A 610 8.89 22.42 21.52
CA ILE A 610 9.43 21.14 22.00
C ILE A 610 10.71 21.37 22.84
N GLN A 611 11.59 22.32 22.46
CA GLN A 611 12.75 22.69 23.29
C GLN A 611 12.43 23.62 24.48
N ARG A 612 11.33 24.38 24.45
CA ARG A 612 10.88 25.23 25.57
C ARG A 612 10.10 24.42 26.60
N GLU A 613 9.31 23.45 26.18
CA GLU A 613 8.69 22.45 27.07
C GLU A 613 9.76 21.58 27.75
N LYS A 614 10.87 21.29 27.07
CA LYS A 614 12.10 20.76 27.72
C LYS A 614 12.67 21.68 28.82
N ALA A 615 12.35 22.98 28.82
CA ALA A 615 12.90 23.95 29.77
C ALA A 615 11.92 24.33 30.90
N THR A 616 10.61 24.13 30.73
CA THR A 616 9.58 24.48 31.74
C THR A 616 9.10 23.33 32.61
N ASP A 617 9.30 22.06 32.23
CA ASP A 617 9.02 20.92 33.10
C ASP A 617 10.22 20.62 34.01
N THR A 618 10.38 21.43 35.06
CA THR A 618 11.25 21.12 36.22
C THR A 618 10.51 20.33 37.30
N TYR A 619 9.60 19.45 36.89
CA TYR A 619 9.10 18.38 37.75
C TYR A 619 9.79 17.06 37.41
N GLN A 620 10.47 16.53 38.43
CA GLN A 620 11.32 15.36 38.42
C GLN A 620 10.67 14.15 37.74
N ASN A 621 11.31 13.61 36.69
CA ASN A 621 11.53 12.17 36.55
C ASN A 621 12.64 11.91 35.51
N HIS A 622 13.80 11.52 36.02
CA HIS A 622 14.83 10.83 35.26
C HIS A 622 14.26 9.50 34.74
N SER A 623 14.11 9.32 33.41
CA SER A 623 14.37 8.06 32.66
C SER A 623 13.56 7.86 31.35
N ASN A 624 13.53 8.75 30.34
CA ASN A 624 12.96 8.36 29.02
C ASN A 624 13.30 9.27 27.81
N GLU A 625 14.56 9.65 27.59
CA GLU A 625 14.93 10.34 26.33
C GLU A 625 14.89 9.42 25.08
N ASN A 626 14.65 8.10 25.24
CA ASN A 626 14.66 7.11 24.16
C ASN A 626 13.29 6.58 23.72
N VAL A 627 12.17 7.00 24.34
CA VAL A 627 10.84 6.52 23.95
C VAL A 627 10.29 7.37 22.80
N VAL A 628 9.89 6.71 21.73
CA VAL A 628 9.30 7.30 20.52
C VAL A 628 8.03 6.53 20.13
N THR A 629 7.15 7.20 19.41
CA THR A 629 5.92 6.62 18.84
C THR A 629 6.11 6.39 17.35
N ASN A 630 6.33 5.13 16.98
CA ASN A 630 6.42 4.66 15.58
C ASN A 630 5.08 4.08 15.08
N GLN A 631 4.17 3.76 15.99
CA GLN A 631 2.80 3.34 15.72
C GLN A 631 1.90 4.14 16.66
N LEU A 632 0.87 4.79 16.12
CA LEU A 632 0.02 5.72 16.84
C LEU A 632 -1.33 5.06 17.18
N PRO A 633 -1.66 4.89 18.47
CA PRO A 633 -3.00 4.55 18.88
C PRO A 633 -3.93 5.74 18.61
N ILE A 634 -4.93 5.52 17.74
CA ILE A 634 -6.00 6.47 17.49
C ILE A 634 -7.27 5.91 18.14
N LEU A 635 -7.69 6.52 19.25
CA LEU A 635 -8.82 6.03 20.04
C LEU A 635 -10.12 6.64 19.53
N LEU A 636 -11.13 5.79 19.33
CA LEU A 636 -12.49 6.16 18.94
C LEU A 636 -13.42 6.06 20.16
N TYR A 637 -13.99 7.20 20.52
CA TYR A 637 -15.08 7.33 21.49
C TYR A 637 -16.33 7.85 20.78
N HIS A 638 -17.50 7.58 21.37
CA HIS A 638 -18.77 8.14 20.90
C HIS A 638 -19.42 8.97 22.00
N ARG A 639 -20.04 8.32 22.99
CA ARG A 639 -20.80 8.98 24.07
C ARG A 639 -20.14 8.80 25.41
N ILE A 640 -20.01 9.90 26.17
CA ILE A 640 -19.56 9.88 27.57
C ILE A 640 -20.72 10.32 28.46
N CYS A 641 -21.48 9.38 29.03
CA CYS A 641 -22.70 9.73 29.78
C CYS A 641 -23.02 8.78 30.95
N PRO A 642 -23.71 9.25 32.01
CA PRO A 642 -24.08 8.41 33.15
C PRO A 642 -24.98 7.23 32.75
N ALA A 643 -24.81 6.09 33.43
CA ALA A 643 -25.54 4.84 33.19
C ALA A 643 -27.07 4.93 33.32
N THR A 644 -27.60 6.00 33.95
CA THR A 644 -29.04 6.24 34.12
C THR A 644 -29.70 6.98 32.95
N SER A 645 -28.93 7.49 31.98
CA SER A 645 -29.49 7.85 30.66
C SER A 645 -30.07 6.57 30.05
N PRO A 646 -31.14 6.57 29.22
CA PRO A 646 -31.71 5.34 28.64
C PRO A 646 -30.64 4.55 27.86
N ALA A 647 -29.98 3.68 28.62
CA ALA A 647 -28.72 3.01 28.34
C ALA A 647 -29.05 1.59 27.93
N THR A 648 -29.06 1.40 26.62
CA THR A 648 -28.85 0.11 25.95
C THR A 648 -28.38 0.41 24.52
N ALA A 649 -27.23 1.05 24.34
CA ALA A 649 -26.62 1.22 23.02
C ALA A 649 -25.12 0.92 23.13
N ASP A 650 -24.61 0.08 22.23
CA ASP A 650 -23.32 -0.61 22.29
C ASP A 650 -22.06 0.30 22.33
N ASP A 651 -22.21 1.64 22.28
CA ASP A 651 -21.12 2.60 22.05
C ASP A 651 -20.99 3.73 23.12
N SER A 652 -21.64 3.62 24.29
CA SER A 652 -21.53 4.62 25.37
C SER A 652 -20.61 4.18 26.49
N ILE A 653 -19.84 5.09 27.09
CA ILE A 653 -19.08 4.84 28.32
C ILE A 653 -19.43 5.84 29.43
N THR A 654 -19.28 5.43 30.68
CA THR A 654 -19.50 6.33 31.82
C THR A 654 -18.37 7.35 31.96
N PRO A 655 -18.63 8.56 32.51
CA PRO A 655 -17.59 9.53 32.82
C PRO A 655 -16.51 8.97 33.74
N GLU A 656 -16.87 8.08 34.66
CA GLU A 656 -15.95 7.41 35.58
C GLU A 656 -14.97 6.49 34.83
N THR A 657 -15.49 5.60 33.96
CA THR A 657 -14.65 4.74 33.11
C THR A 657 -13.76 5.57 32.17
N PHE A 658 -14.31 6.64 31.60
CA PHE A 658 -13.52 7.53 30.75
C PHE A 658 -12.39 8.22 31.52
N GLU A 659 -12.63 8.69 32.76
CA GLU A 659 -11.58 9.24 33.62
C GLU A 659 -10.51 8.20 33.97
N GLU A 660 -10.87 6.92 34.16
CA GLU A 660 -9.90 5.84 34.33
C GLU A 660 -9.00 5.66 33.10
N HIS A 661 -9.55 5.70 31.89
CA HIS A 661 -8.76 5.64 30.65
C HIS A 661 -7.77 6.81 30.55
N ILE A 662 -8.27 8.05 30.72
CA ILE A 662 -7.46 9.26 30.57
C ILE A 662 -6.40 9.36 31.67
N SER A 663 -6.74 9.07 32.92
CA SER A 663 -5.78 9.06 34.03
C SER A 663 -4.69 8.00 33.86
N SER A 664 -5.03 6.85 33.28
CA SER A 664 -4.06 5.79 32.98
C SER A 664 -3.11 6.17 31.85
N LEU A 665 -3.62 6.78 30.77
CA LEU A 665 -2.80 7.36 29.71
C LEU A 665 -1.84 8.42 30.27
N HIS A 666 -2.36 9.35 31.07
CA HIS A 666 -1.56 10.38 31.74
C HIS A 666 -0.44 9.77 32.60
N SER A 667 -0.78 8.80 33.44
CA SER A 667 0.17 8.14 34.35
C SER A 667 1.23 7.33 33.61
N ALA A 668 0.89 6.77 32.44
CA ALA A 668 1.82 6.09 31.55
C ALA A 668 2.68 7.06 30.71
N GLY A 669 2.51 8.38 30.86
CA GLY A 669 3.29 9.41 30.19
C GLY A 669 2.88 9.69 28.75
N PHE A 670 1.65 9.33 28.37
CA PHE A 670 1.10 9.70 27.07
C PHE A 670 0.79 11.20 26.99
N TYR A 671 0.81 11.74 25.78
CA TYR A 671 0.31 13.06 25.45
C TYR A 671 -0.55 12.99 24.17
N SER A 672 -1.58 13.81 24.08
CA SER A 672 -2.39 13.92 22.85
C SER A 672 -1.65 14.69 21.76
N ILE A 673 -1.81 14.25 20.51
CA ILE A 673 -1.35 14.96 19.32
C ILE A 673 -2.50 15.30 18.37
N ARG A 674 -2.20 16.10 17.35
CA ARG A 674 -3.11 16.44 16.25
C ARG A 674 -2.92 15.48 15.07
N LEU A 675 -3.91 15.38 14.19
CA LEU A 675 -3.79 14.57 12.96
C LEU A 675 -2.65 15.05 12.08
N GLU A 676 -2.41 16.36 12.02
CA GLU A 676 -1.30 16.95 11.27
C GLU A 676 0.06 16.50 11.79
N ASP A 677 0.25 16.35 13.10
CA ASP A 677 1.51 15.89 13.68
C ASP A 677 1.82 14.47 13.19
N TRP A 678 0.81 13.60 13.17
CA TRP A 678 0.95 12.25 12.62
C TRP A 678 1.19 12.26 11.11
N GLY A 679 0.46 13.09 10.37
CA GLY A 679 0.67 13.26 8.93
C GLY A 679 2.12 13.64 8.58
N VAL A 680 2.72 14.56 9.34
CA VAL A 680 4.14 14.92 9.19
C VAL A 680 5.05 13.73 9.50
N ALA A 681 4.80 12.99 10.59
CA ALA A 681 5.57 11.80 10.94
C ALA A 681 5.54 10.74 9.83
N MET A 682 4.36 10.46 9.27
CA MET A 682 4.16 9.50 8.17
C MET A 682 4.89 9.93 6.89
N LEU A 683 4.83 11.22 6.54
CA LEU A 683 5.52 11.78 5.38
C LEU A 683 7.03 11.75 5.55
N GLU A 684 7.55 12.10 6.73
CA GLU A 684 8.98 12.09 7.02
C GLU A 684 9.53 10.68 7.32
N LYS A 685 8.65 9.69 7.51
CA LYS A 685 8.99 8.36 8.03
C LYS A 685 9.77 8.43 9.33
N LYS A 686 9.42 9.39 10.20
CA LYS A 686 10.06 9.60 11.50
C LYS A 686 9.06 9.41 12.64
N PRO A 687 9.40 8.59 13.64
CA PRO A 687 8.61 8.48 14.85
C PRO A 687 8.44 9.82 15.56
N LEU A 688 7.29 10.00 16.21
CA LEU A 688 7.06 11.12 17.12
C LEU A 688 7.82 10.91 18.43
N PRO A 689 8.25 11.98 19.12
CA PRO A 689 8.89 11.83 20.43
C PRO A 689 7.88 11.35 21.49
N ARG A 690 8.36 10.69 22.54
CA ARG A 690 7.56 10.21 23.69
C ARG A 690 6.42 9.28 23.25
N ARG A 691 5.46 9.03 24.14
CA ARG A 691 4.25 8.21 23.89
C ARG A 691 3.12 9.14 23.43
N ALA A 692 2.82 9.15 22.14
CA ALA A 692 1.73 9.93 21.57
C ALA A 692 0.46 9.09 21.49
N VAL A 693 -0.70 9.73 21.64
CA VAL A 693 -2.03 9.15 21.42
C VAL A 693 -2.89 10.17 20.69
N LEU A 694 -3.86 9.72 19.89
CA LEU A 694 -4.84 10.60 19.28
C LEU A 694 -6.23 10.21 19.79
N LEU A 695 -6.96 11.17 20.36
CA LEU A 695 -8.29 10.95 20.95
C LEU A 695 -9.34 11.50 19.99
N THR A 696 -10.25 10.64 19.51
CA THR A 696 -11.31 11.01 18.57
C THR A 696 -12.69 10.74 19.12
N PHE A 697 -13.63 11.63 18.79
CA PHE A 697 -15.04 11.53 19.18
C PHE A 697 -15.95 11.70 17.97
N ASP A 698 -16.84 10.75 17.73
CA ASP A 698 -17.74 10.79 16.57
C ASP A 698 -19.14 11.29 16.92
N ASN A 699 -19.83 11.87 15.93
CA ASN A 699 -21.22 12.36 15.91
C ASN A 699 -21.52 13.71 16.57
N GLY A 700 -20.60 14.30 17.35
CA GLY A 700 -20.81 15.63 17.94
C GLY A 700 -21.86 15.67 19.06
N TYR A 701 -21.87 14.67 19.94
CA TYR A 701 -22.75 14.65 21.11
C TYR A 701 -22.41 15.76 22.12
N LEU A 702 -23.44 16.40 22.70
CA LEU A 702 -23.27 17.45 23.73
C LEU A 702 -22.63 16.91 25.02
N ASP A 703 -22.70 15.60 25.23
CA ASP A 703 -22.09 14.92 26.36
C ASP A 703 -20.55 15.00 26.36
N PHE A 704 -19.92 15.24 25.20
CA PHE A 704 -18.50 15.63 25.13
C PHE A 704 -18.22 16.89 25.93
N LEU A 705 -18.95 17.98 25.67
CA LEU A 705 -18.75 19.26 26.37
C LEU A 705 -19.06 19.11 27.87
N THR A 706 -20.07 18.33 28.20
CA THR A 706 -20.60 18.22 29.57
C THR A 706 -19.72 17.33 30.46
N PHE A 707 -19.21 16.22 29.93
CA PHE A 707 -18.51 15.20 30.71
C PHE A 707 -17.07 14.95 30.25
N ALA A 708 -16.84 14.76 28.95
CA ALA A 708 -15.52 14.38 28.43
C ALA A 708 -14.49 15.52 28.55
N TRP A 709 -14.88 16.72 28.12
CA TRP A 709 -13.99 17.87 28.05
C TRP A 709 -13.42 18.30 29.42
N PRO A 710 -14.22 18.42 30.50
CA PRO A 710 -13.68 18.70 31.83
C PRO A 710 -12.63 17.69 32.32
N ILE A 711 -12.76 16.41 31.94
CA ILE A 711 -11.80 15.36 32.27
C ILE A 711 -10.52 15.55 31.45
N LEU A 712 -10.63 15.65 30.11
CA LEU A 712 -9.47 15.85 29.23
C LEU A 712 -8.64 17.06 29.64
N ARG A 713 -9.30 18.20 29.90
CA ARG A 713 -8.66 19.44 30.34
C ARG A 713 -7.88 19.27 31.64
N ARG A 714 -8.40 18.48 32.59
CA ARG A 714 -7.75 18.22 33.90
C ARG A 714 -6.42 17.49 33.74
N TYR A 715 -6.33 16.57 32.78
CA TYR A 715 -5.13 15.76 32.53
C TYR A 715 -4.26 16.32 31.38
N GLY A 716 -4.59 17.49 30.83
CA GLY A 716 -3.80 18.14 29.78
C GLY A 716 -3.90 17.47 28.40
N PHE A 717 -4.97 16.71 28.14
CA PHE A 717 -5.25 16.13 26.83
C PHE A 717 -6.15 17.05 25.99
N SER A 718 -5.99 16.97 24.67
CA SER A 718 -6.93 17.48 23.67
C SER A 718 -7.50 16.32 22.84
N ALA A 719 -8.46 16.62 21.97
CA ALA A 719 -9.15 15.66 21.13
C ALA A 719 -9.59 16.26 19.78
N THR A 720 -9.95 15.38 18.86
CA THR A 720 -10.62 15.72 17.59
C THR A 720 -12.07 15.22 17.61
N ILE A 721 -13.03 16.07 17.29
CA ILE A 721 -14.45 15.70 17.19
C ILE A 721 -14.89 15.70 15.72
N PHE A 722 -15.50 14.60 15.27
CA PHE A 722 -16.08 14.48 13.93
C PHE A 722 -17.58 14.79 13.96
N ILE A 723 -17.97 15.84 13.25
CA ILE A 723 -19.33 16.41 13.28
C ILE A 723 -20.15 15.94 12.07
N VAL A 724 -21.36 15.45 12.34
CA VAL A 724 -22.40 15.28 11.31
C VAL A 724 -23.10 16.62 11.14
N THR A 725 -22.86 17.33 10.04
CA THR A 725 -23.24 18.75 9.94
C THR A 725 -24.75 18.97 9.91
N ASP A 726 -25.53 18.03 9.35
CA ASP A 726 -26.99 18.14 9.28
C ASP A 726 -27.66 17.84 10.64
N TRP A 727 -26.89 17.35 11.62
CA TRP A 727 -27.38 17.05 12.95
C TRP A 727 -27.13 18.19 13.95
N VAL A 728 -26.26 19.16 13.63
CA VAL A 728 -25.94 20.29 14.51
C VAL A 728 -27.21 21.07 14.88
N GLU A 729 -27.34 21.45 16.15
CA GLU A 729 -28.53 22.13 16.71
C GLU A 729 -29.84 21.33 16.61
N THR A 730 -29.76 20.03 16.31
CA THR A 730 -30.93 19.13 16.31
C THR A 730 -30.93 18.18 17.50
N LEU A 731 -32.02 17.44 17.64
CA LEU A 731 -32.11 16.31 18.58
C LEU A 731 -32.06 15.03 17.77
N ARG A 732 -31.10 14.14 18.06
CA ARG A 732 -31.07 12.83 17.41
C ARG A 732 -32.28 12.01 17.90
N LYS A 733 -33.23 11.74 16.99
CA LYS A 733 -34.32 10.79 17.22
C LYS A 733 -33.76 9.38 17.08
N ARG A 734 -33.94 8.53 18.09
CA ARG A 734 -33.55 7.12 18.04
C ARG A 734 -34.64 6.33 17.26
N ASP A 735 -34.24 5.42 16.38
CA ASP A 735 -35.16 4.49 15.68
C ASP A 735 -35.75 3.39 16.59
N SER A 736 -35.41 3.38 17.88
CA SER A 736 -35.89 2.37 18.84
C SER A 736 -37.28 2.70 19.39
N GLU A 737 -38.07 1.65 19.67
CA GLU A 737 -39.40 1.68 20.33
C GLU A 737 -39.48 2.51 21.65
N TYR A 738 -38.35 2.95 22.23
CA TYR A 738 -38.28 3.64 23.53
C TYR A 738 -37.92 5.14 23.48
N GLY A 739 -37.96 5.79 22.31
CA GLY A 739 -38.06 7.25 22.15
C GLY A 739 -37.31 8.13 23.17
N GLY A 740 -35.97 8.22 23.07
CA GLY A 740 -35.16 9.22 23.77
C GLY A 740 -34.54 10.22 22.79
N GLN A 741 -34.51 11.51 23.15
CA GLN A 741 -33.80 12.56 22.40
C GLN A 741 -32.38 12.69 22.96
N ILE A 742 -31.36 12.58 22.10
CA ILE A 742 -29.96 12.78 22.50
C ILE A 742 -29.53 14.19 22.06
N PRO A 743 -29.15 15.08 22.99
CA PRO A 743 -28.65 16.41 22.66
C PRO A 743 -27.32 16.35 21.91
N LEU A 744 -27.19 17.20 20.91
CA LEU A 744 -26.01 17.35 20.07
C LEU A 744 -25.41 18.76 20.26
N LEU A 745 -24.13 18.92 19.95
CA LEU A 745 -23.47 20.21 20.00
C LEU A 745 -24.12 21.19 19.00
N GLY A 746 -24.30 22.43 19.43
CA GLY A 746 -24.61 23.58 18.59
C GLY A 746 -23.36 24.32 18.10
N TRP A 747 -23.52 25.24 17.15
CA TRP A 747 -22.37 25.96 16.57
C TRP A 747 -21.62 26.84 17.57
N ASP A 748 -22.31 27.45 18.54
CA ASP A 748 -21.68 28.24 19.60
C ASP A 748 -20.78 27.39 20.51
N GLU A 749 -21.21 26.18 20.83
CA GLU A 749 -20.46 25.22 21.65
C GLU A 749 -19.25 24.70 20.89
N ILE A 750 -19.41 24.39 19.60
CA ILE A 750 -18.32 23.99 18.70
C ILE A 750 -17.25 25.09 18.63
N ARG A 751 -17.64 26.35 18.37
CA ARG A 751 -16.71 27.49 18.37
C ARG A 751 -15.99 27.65 19.71
N THR A 752 -16.72 27.52 20.81
CA THR A 752 -16.14 27.63 22.16
C THR A 752 -15.06 26.56 22.37
N LEU A 753 -15.38 25.30 22.09
CA LEU A 753 -14.42 24.18 22.19
C LEU A 753 -13.22 24.36 21.25
N GLN A 754 -13.42 24.92 20.05
CA GLN A 754 -12.33 25.22 19.12
C GLN A 754 -11.33 26.21 19.75
N THR A 755 -11.82 27.26 20.42
CA THR A 755 -10.94 28.23 21.11
C THR A 755 -10.21 27.61 22.30
N GLU A 756 -10.75 26.54 22.89
CA GLU A 756 -10.14 25.79 23.99
C GLU A 756 -9.16 24.69 23.51
N GLY A 757 -8.96 24.57 22.20
CA GLY A 757 -7.92 23.72 21.60
C GLY A 757 -8.40 22.36 21.08
N ILE A 758 -9.72 22.13 21.03
CA ILE A 758 -10.33 20.96 20.39
C ILE A 758 -10.34 21.13 18.86
N GLU A 759 -10.00 20.07 18.14
CA GLU A 759 -10.04 20.04 16.67
C GLU A 759 -11.36 19.47 16.17
N PHE A 760 -11.78 19.90 14.99
CA PHE A 760 -13.03 19.45 14.37
C PHE A 760 -12.79 18.90 12.97
N GLY A 761 -13.37 17.73 12.71
CA GLY A 761 -13.41 17.09 11.40
C GLY A 761 -14.86 16.83 10.96
N SER A 762 -15.01 16.37 9.72
CA SER A 762 -16.32 16.00 9.17
C SER A 762 -16.65 14.54 9.45
N HIS A 763 -17.90 14.26 9.82
CA HIS A 763 -18.47 12.92 9.88
C HIS A 763 -19.56 12.74 8.81
N SER A 764 -19.32 13.30 7.62
CA SER A 764 -20.30 13.50 6.53
C SER A 764 -21.39 14.54 6.85
N ALA A 765 -22.26 14.82 5.87
CA ALA A 765 -23.35 15.75 6.08
C ALA A 765 -24.48 15.09 6.87
N SER A 766 -24.90 13.90 6.44
CA SER A 766 -26.13 13.23 6.92
C SER A 766 -25.90 11.86 7.58
N HIS A 767 -24.65 11.44 7.77
CA HIS A 767 -24.27 10.17 8.42
C HIS A 767 -24.71 8.90 7.64
N ARG A 768 -24.81 9.00 6.31
CA ARG A 768 -25.11 7.85 5.44
C ARG A 768 -23.87 7.00 5.19
N SER A 769 -24.07 5.69 5.02
CA SER A 769 -23.02 4.75 4.64
C SER A 769 -22.52 5.04 3.23
N LEU A 770 -21.35 5.67 3.09
CA LEU A 770 -20.84 6.16 1.80
C LEU A 770 -20.64 5.08 0.74
N THR A 771 -20.30 3.85 1.13
CA THR A 771 -20.16 2.70 0.22
C THR A 771 -21.46 2.27 -0.46
N LYS A 772 -22.61 2.79 -0.02
CA LYS A 772 -23.94 2.51 -0.60
C LYS A 772 -24.46 3.65 -1.48
N LEU A 773 -23.70 4.74 -1.59
CA LEU A 773 -24.09 5.95 -2.29
C LEU A 773 -23.52 6.00 -3.70
N THR A 774 -24.17 6.76 -4.58
CA THR A 774 -23.59 7.11 -5.89
C THR A 774 -22.41 8.07 -5.72
N HIS A 775 -21.56 8.20 -6.75
CA HIS A 775 -20.44 9.15 -6.71
C HIS A 775 -20.88 10.59 -6.43
N GLU A 776 -22.00 11.02 -7.05
CA GLU A 776 -22.57 12.34 -6.84
C GLU A 776 -22.97 12.57 -5.38
N GLU A 777 -23.59 11.56 -4.76
CA GLU A 777 -23.99 11.62 -3.36
C GLU A 777 -22.79 11.58 -2.42
N ILE A 778 -21.77 10.76 -2.68
CA ILE A 778 -20.53 10.74 -1.89
C ILE A 778 -19.87 12.12 -1.89
N VAL A 779 -19.76 12.73 -3.07
CA VAL A 779 -19.16 14.06 -3.23
C VAL A 779 -20.00 15.12 -2.53
N ARG A 780 -21.34 15.04 -2.61
CA ARG A 780 -22.23 15.95 -1.89
C ARG A 780 -22.09 15.83 -0.37
N GLU A 781 -22.05 14.61 0.18
CA GLU A 781 -21.81 14.37 1.61
C GLU A 781 -20.49 15.00 2.07
N GLY A 782 -19.43 14.82 1.29
CA GLY A 782 -18.10 15.35 1.58
C GLY A 782 -18.05 16.88 1.47
N ALA A 783 -18.52 17.43 0.36
CA ALA A 783 -18.41 18.85 0.04
C ALA A 783 -19.33 19.72 0.91
N CYS A 784 -20.60 19.35 1.09
CA CYS A 784 -21.54 20.13 1.90
C CYS A 784 -21.10 20.20 3.37
N SER A 785 -20.67 19.07 3.94
CA SER A 785 -20.16 19.07 5.33
C SER A 785 -18.89 19.89 5.48
N ARG A 786 -18.00 19.84 4.49
CA ARG A 786 -16.76 20.65 4.48
C ARG A 786 -17.06 22.15 4.36
N ALA A 787 -18.06 22.52 3.57
CA ALA A 787 -18.50 23.89 3.41
C ALA A 787 -19.08 24.44 4.71
N ALA A 788 -20.00 23.70 5.33
CA ALA A 788 -20.63 24.08 6.60
C ALA A 788 -19.58 24.28 7.71
N LEU A 789 -18.71 23.29 7.92
CA LEU A 789 -17.64 23.39 8.92
C LEU A 789 -16.64 24.52 8.60
N GLY A 790 -16.26 24.69 7.33
CA GLY A 790 -15.36 25.78 6.92
C GLY A 790 -15.91 27.18 7.23
N HIS A 791 -17.20 27.40 6.95
CA HIS A 791 -17.88 28.65 7.28
C HIS A 791 -17.92 28.92 8.79
N GLU A 792 -18.26 27.92 9.59
CA GLU A 792 -18.49 28.08 11.03
C GLU A 792 -17.18 28.14 11.84
N LEU A 793 -16.13 27.44 11.39
CA LEU A 793 -14.85 27.35 12.07
C LEU A 793 -13.81 28.39 11.61
N GLY A 794 -14.02 29.00 10.44
CA GLY A 794 -13.10 29.99 9.85
C GLY A 794 -11.72 29.44 9.49
N VAL A 795 -11.56 28.11 9.48
CA VAL A 795 -10.31 27.41 9.14
C VAL A 795 -10.62 26.25 8.20
N ALA A 796 -9.64 25.90 7.35
CA ALA A 796 -9.80 24.80 6.40
C ALA A 796 -9.91 23.44 7.11
N VAL A 797 -10.97 22.69 6.80
CA VAL A 797 -11.25 21.37 7.35
C VAL A 797 -10.56 20.30 6.52
N LYS A 798 -9.77 19.46 7.19
CA LYS A 798 -8.85 18.50 6.55
C LYS A 798 -9.12 17.05 6.88
N ALA A 799 -9.91 16.77 7.92
CA ALA A 799 -10.13 15.42 8.43
C ALA A 799 -11.58 14.97 8.22
N PHE A 800 -11.74 13.70 7.87
CA PHE A 800 -13.03 13.04 7.66
C PHE A 800 -13.04 11.69 8.40
N ALA A 801 -14.05 11.42 9.22
CA ALA A 801 -14.29 10.08 9.76
C ALA A 801 -15.43 9.44 8.96
N TYR A 802 -15.24 8.24 8.43
CA TYR A 802 -16.27 7.58 7.63
C TYR A 802 -17.39 7.05 8.54
N PRO A 803 -18.67 7.43 8.32
CA PRO A 803 -19.79 6.86 9.08
C PRO A 803 -19.75 5.32 9.06
N TYR A 804 -19.86 4.70 10.24
CA TYR A 804 -19.76 3.24 10.44
C TYR A 804 -18.42 2.62 9.99
N GLY A 805 -17.38 3.43 9.74
CA GLY A 805 -16.16 2.99 9.09
C GLY A 805 -16.35 2.55 7.63
N ALA A 806 -17.51 2.85 7.01
CA ALA A 806 -17.89 2.35 5.70
C ALA A 806 -17.16 3.09 4.58
N THR A 807 -16.00 2.55 4.16
CA THR A 807 -15.17 3.12 3.10
C THR A 807 -14.55 2.04 2.20
N ASN A 808 -14.14 2.44 1.00
CA ASN A 808 -13.35 1.68 0.05
C ASN A 808 -12.46 2.65 -0.76
N ARG A 809 -11.67 2.16 -1.71
CA ARG A 809 -10.77 3.02 -2.51
C ARG A 809 -11.51 4.12 -3.26
N ILE A 810 -12.71 3.85 -3.77
CA ILE A 810 -13.55 4.83 -4.48
C ILE A 810 -13.98 5.96 -3.54
N VAL A 811 -14.51 5.61 -2.36
CA VAL A 811 -14.93 6.58 -1.35
C VAL A 811 -13.74 7.44 -0.91
N GLN A 812 -12.61 6.81 -0.59
CA GLN A 812 -11.37 7.51 -0.22
C GLN A 812 -10.94 8.49 -1.33
N HIS A 813 -10.98 8.05 -2.59
CA HIS A 813 -10.61 8.87 -3.73
C HIS A 813 -11.50 10.11 -3.86
N LEU A 814 -12.83 9.93 -3.82
CA LEU A 814 -13.80 11.03 -3.95
C LEU A 814 -13.78 11.99 -2.75
N ILE A 815 -13.63 11.49 -1.52
CA ILE A 815 -13.52 12.32 -0.32
C ILE A 815 -12.19 13.09 -0.32
N GLY A 816 -11.08 12.46 -0.70
CA GLY A 816 -9.81 13.16 -0.91
C GLY A 816 -9.91 14.27 -1.96
N ALA A 817 -10.67 14.04 -3.03
CA ALA A 817 -10.94 15.01 -4.08
C ALA A 817 -11.79 16.21 -3.62
N CYS A 818 -12.61 16.04 -2.57
CA CYS A 818 -13.34 17.14 -1.93
C CYS A 818 -12.44 18.05 -1.07
N GLY A 819 -11.14 17.73 -0.96
CA GLY A 819 -10.12 18.53 -0.26
C GLY A 819 -9.74 18.00 1.13
N TYR A 820 -10.19 16.80 1.51
CA TYR A 820 -9.75 16.14 2.75
C TYR A 820 -8.36 15.51 2.59
N ILE A 821 -7.57 15.57 3.66
CA ILE A 821 -6.22 14.99 3.74
C ILE A 821 -6.25 13.70 4.56
N PHE A 822 -6.99 13.72 5.67
CA PHE A 822 -7.08 12.60 6.61
C PHE A 822 -8.46 11.94 6.53
N GLY A 823 -8.46 10.61 6.51
CA GLY A 823 -9.66 9.77 6.51
C GLY A 823 -9.54 8.71 7.59
N LEU A 824 -10.50 8.62 8.52
CA LEU A 824 -10.43 7.72 9.66
C LEU A 824 -11.50 6.62 9.55
N THR A 825 -11.08 5.38 9.77
CA THR A 825 -11.92 4.16 9.70
C THR A 825 -12.26 3.64 11.09
N CYS A 826 -12.98 2.52 11.17
CA CYS A 826 -13.23 1.80 12.43
C CYS A 826 -12.49 0.44 12.46
N GLN A 827 -11.41 0.29 11.69
CA GLN A 827 -10.55 -0.90 11.76
C GLN A 827 -9.76 -0.87 13.07
N ALA A 828 -9.96 -1.88 13.92
CA ALA A 828 -9.34 -2.01 15.25
C ALA A 828 -7.84 -2.36 15.17
N GLU A 829 -7.04 -1.44 14.61
CA GLU A 829 -5.59 -1.55 14.48
C GLU A 829 -4.89 -0.26 14.95
N ILE A 830 -3.60 -0.34 15.30
CA ILE A 830 -2.75 0.82 15.60
C ILE A 830 -2.23 1.39 14.28
N SER A 831 -2.32 2.71 14.08
CA SER A 831 -1.85 3.34 12.85
C SER A 831 -0.33 3.31 12.73
N LYS A 832 0.19 3.08 11.53
CA LYS A 832 1.62 2.96 11.20
C LYS A 832 2.06 4.06 10.25
N LEU A 833 3.37 4.29 10.19
CA LEU A 833 3.97 5.31 9.33
C LEU A 833 3.70 5.11 7.83
N ASP A 834 3.35 3.90 7.42
CA ASP A 834 3.08 3.46 6.04
C ASP A 834 1.59 3.35 5.68
N ASP A 835 0.67 3.64 6.61
CA ASP A 835 -0.76 3.68 6.31
C ASP A 835 -1.11 4.75 5.26
N SER A 836 -2.29 4.60 4.66
CA SER A 836 -2.88 5.66 3.85
C SER A 836 -3.44 6.75 4.76
N LEU A 837 -3.09 8.02 4.51
CA LEU A 837 -3.67 9.17 5.22
C LEU A 837 -5.20 9.20 5.15
N LEU A 838 -5.79 8.68 4.07
CA LEU A 838 -7.24 8.62 3.88
C LEU A 838 -7.88 7.35 4.48
N ALA A 839 -7.13 6.50 5.16
CA ALA A 839 -7.62 5.26 5.73
C ALA A 839 -6.92 4.91 7.06
N LEU A 840 -6.78 5.87 7.97
CA LEU A 840 -6.19 5.66 9.28
C LEU A 840 -7.09 4.76 10.14
N PRO A 841 -6.57 3.65 10.71
CA PRO A 841 -7.33 2.78 11.59
C PRO A 841 -7.59 3.44 12.96
N ARG A 842 -8.64 2.99 13.66
CA ARG A 842 -9.00 3.46 14.99
C ARG A 842 -9.40 2.31 15.90
N ILE A 843 -9.01 2.43 17.16
CA ILE A 843 -9.34 1.50 18.21
C ILE A 843 -10.55 2.04 18.96
N GLU A 844 -11.66 1.33 18.87
CA GLU A 844 -12.87 1.66 19.63
C GLU A 844 -12.68 1.37 21.12
N ALA A 845 -13.05 2.35 21.95
CA ALA A 845 -13.10 2.26 23.40
C ALA A 845 -14.56 2.34 23.87
N GLY A 846 -15.16 1.19 24.17
CA GLY A 846 -16.59 1.03 24.49
C GLY A 846 -16.84 0.53 25.92
N ASP A 847 -18.11 0.38 26.32
CA ASP A 847 -18.49 0.05 27.72
C ASP A 847 -18.00 -1.33 28.19
N SER A 848 -17.76 -2.24 27.24
CA SER A 848 -17.18 -3.55 27.53
C SER A 848 -15.69 -3.49 27.87
N ASP A 849 -15.04 -2.34 27.67
CA ASP A 849 -13.65 -2.15 28.04
C ASP A 849 -13.50 -1.83 29.51
N ASN A 850 -13.07 -2.83 30.29
CA ASN A 850 -12.45 -2.53 31.57
C ASN A 850 -11.03 -1.99 31.34
N LEU A 851 -10.44 -1.37 32.36
CA LEU A 851 -9.11 -0.77 32.24
C LEU A 851 -8.04 -1.74 31.69
N GLN A 852 -8.14 -3.03 32.00
CA GLN A 852 -7.18 -4.03 31.51
C GLN A 852 -7.33 -4.28 30.01
N SER A 853 -8.55 -4.41 29.50
CA SER A 853 -8.77 -4.59 28.05
C SER A 853 -8.44 -3.31 27.27
N PHE A 854 -8.72 -2.13 27.84
CA PHE A 854 -8.29 -0.85 27.29
C PHE A 854 -6.76 -0.78 27.14
N ILE A 855 -6.02 -1.10 28.20
CA ILE A 855 -4.55 -1.13 28.15
C ILE A 855 -4.04 -2.17 27.14
N ALA A 856 -4.65 -3.37 27.09
CA ALA A 856 -4.26 -4.41 26.14
C ALA A 856 -4.40 -3.96 24.68
N LYS A 857 -5.40 -3.13 24.36
CA LYS A 857 -5.58 -2.53 23.03
C LYS A 857 -4.47 -1.52 22.66
N LEU A 858 -3.82 -0.91 23.65
CA LEU A 858 -2.71 0.03 23.42
C LEU A 858 -1.36 -0.68 23.21
N ASP A 859 -1.25 -1.94 23.63
CA ASP A 859 -0.02 -2.75 23.66
C ASP A 859 0.01 -3.83 22.56
N VAL A 860 -0.62 -3.59 21.40
CA VAL A 860 -0.56 -4.50 20.23
C VAL A 860 0.84 -4.48 19.60
N HIS A 861 1.84 -5.02 20.33
CA HIS A 861 3.02 -5.78 19.92
C HIS A 861 3.94 -6.07 21.13
N GLN A 862 3.57 -7.08 21.94
CA GLN A 862 4.51 -7.95 22.68
C GLN A 862 4.10 -9.45 22.63
N MET A 863 3.38 -9.89 21.59
CA MET A 863 3.18 -11.31 21.28
C MET A 863 3.68 -11.65 19.89
#